data_AF-A0A3G6T4K3-F1
#
_entry.id   AF-A0A3G6T4K3-F1
#
_cell.length_a   1.000
_cell.length_b   1.000
_cell.length_c   1.000
_cell.angle_alpha   90.00
_cell.angle_beta   90.00
_cell.angle_gamma   90.00
#
_symmetry.space_group_name_H-M   'P 1'
#
loop_
_entity.id
_entity.type
_entity.pdbx_description
1 polymer ?
#
loop_
_entity_poly.entity_id
_entity_poly.type
_entity_poly.pdbx_seq_one_letter_code
_entity_poly.pdbx_strand_id
1 'polypeptide(L)'
;MSNLIEKNFIDIFKGSLKITPRTISIKTLLSERNLRRIDYKPYYQRNYVWDNVKQTFFIESVILGTEIPPLILFKSGTSIEVIDGRQRFETLKRFIENDFTLTEKGLLSLPALAKQNYNKLSEEVREIFWNSNIRIFEFEVIVGIDEKLEDKIKKEIFRRYNTGITSLTSVEVDAAKYDTDYLSELFEKEIKNNELFYSNLKECFFANDYATADIIEKMNDFLRRSFILSKFPISQYARGARRNEILSILYETFVNSSDDLSEEFVLYKNQLEKLFILNNFFINNNFVHRNRFINEAVLWAIRILEQEGINIEPIEIQKDLLKYLKDNQFVYAEDSAYYYKNIIDRFTNITQFFEKKFRFNFDIYIRKTEFKDELKDLLQTDSDAQDVLKNLASLRINKPSPVSKPIEEILSDVQSFKYLIRPSYQRQEKISVYKASSIIESILLGINLPPVFIFKRKDNVKEVIDGQQRLLSIIAFLGRKYVNENGELTHSINNNFKLKGLKILDKNGMVYSALSSLEKDKILDFIIDEIIIEESLNEGFSATDLFIRLNQKPYPINNNSFEMWNSTVDNDVINKIKQVTDENISWFYSKERTDGKTDRMENEELITILSYLVYHLQKNEPYNKVLGLFPRIDRITCRIKNKSAITDFLTKLDENSVEKQLFMESIEKTQELIDKFGELFDETTRKDEINEFFNVKNSRSFRRSYQDFYITWLVLNSGNNEKNSLSIKNVIREMLVLLKNANGEKVNESYFNKFSKKLDDILNIKS
;
A
#
# COMPACT_ATOMS: atom_id res chain seq x y z
N MET A 1 -9.21 -39.41 -9.94
CA MET A 1 -7.92 -38.84 -10.40
C MET A 1 -7.54 -37.59 -9.59
N SER A 2 -8.47 -36.68 -9.26
CA SER A 2 -8.18 -35.48 -8.44
C SER A 2 -7.54 -35.78 -7.07
N ASN A 3 -8.09 -36.73 -6.29
CA ASN A 3 -7.55 -37.09 -4.97
C ASN A 3 -6.10 -37.64 -5.01
N LEU A 4 -5.67 -38.24 -6.12
CA LEU A 4 -4.30 -38.76 -6.26
C LEU A 4 -3.33 -37.61 -6.58
N ILE A 5 -3.75 -36.66 -7.42
CA ILE A 5 -2.97 -35.46 -7.76
C ILE A 5 -2.82 -34.56 -6.53
N GLU A 6 -3.86 -34.39 -5.72
CA GLU A 6 -3.79 -33.64 -4.46
C GLU A 6 -2.89 -34.30 -3.43
N LYS A 7 -2.98 -35.63 -3.28
CA LYS A 7 -2.10 -36.37 -2.38
C LYS A 7 -0.64 -36.25 -2.82
N ASN A 8 -0.36 -36.46 -4.11
CA ASN A 8 0.97 -36.29 -4.67
C ASN A 8 1.49 -34.84 -4.53
N PHE A 9 0.63 -33.85 -4.73
CA PHE A 9 0.96 -32.44 -4.53
C PHE A 9 1.38 -32.14 -3.09
N ILE A 10 0.61 -32.62 -2.12
CA ILE A 10 0.92 -32.46 -0.69
C ILE A 10 2.21 -33.21 -0.33
N ASP A 11 2.41 -34.42 -0.86
CA ASP A 11 3.59 -35.24 -0.57
C ASP A 11 4.87 -34.63 -1.16
N ILE A 12 4.80 -33.97 -2.32
CA ILE A 12 5.94 -33.24 -2.90
C ILE A 12 6.36 -32.08 -1.98
N PHE A 13 5.41 -31.27 -1.51
CA PHE A 13 5.71 -30.18 -0.60
C PHE A 13 6.27 -30.67 0.75
N LYS A 14 5.83 -31.84 1.23
CA LYS A 14 6.27 -32.41 2.51
C LYS A 14 7.69 -33.02 2.50
N GLY A 15 8.30 -33.27 1.35
CA GLY A 15 9.62 -33.93 1.35
C GLY A 15 10.39 -34.02 0.04
N SER A 16 9.86 -33.53 -1.08
CA SER A 16 10.53 -33.59 -2.39
C SER A 16 10.94 -32.23 -2.94
N LEU A 17 10.67 -31.15 -2.21
CA LEU A 17 11.03 -29.78 -2.58
C LEU A 17 12.32 -29.37 -1.87
N LYS A 18 13.41 -29.25 -2.62
CA LYS A 18 14.68 -28.75 -2.12
C LYS A 18 14.71 -27.24 -2.22
N ILE A 19 15.12 -26.56 -1.15
CA ILE A 19 15.47 -25.14 -1.17
C ILE A 19 16.96 -24.99 -0.99
N THR A 20 17.60 -24.27 -1.90
CA THR A 20 19.01 -23.93 -1.81
C THR A 20 19.15 -22.41 -1.66
N PRO A 21 19.53 -21.90 -0.47
CA PRO A 21 19.90 -20.50 -0.31
C PRO A 21 21.27 -20.25 -0.96
N ARG A 22 21.37 -19.20 -1.76
CA ARG A 22 22.66 -18.73 -2.27
C ARG A 22 22.67 -17.22 -2.44
N THR A 23 23.87 -16.65 -2.42
CA THR A 23 24.10 -15.22 -2.68
C THR A 23 24.84 -15.08 -4.00
N ILE A 24 24.37 -14.20 -4.88
CA ILE A 24 25.08 -13.87 -6.13
C ILE A 24 25.21 -12.37 -6.33
N SER A 25 26.27 -11.95 -7.01
CA SER A 25 26.44 -10.56 -7.41
C SER A 25 25.50 -10.20 -8.55
N ILE A 26 25.15 -8.91 -8.68
CA ILE A 26 24.36 -8.42 -9.82
C ILE A 26 25.07 -8.74 -11.14
N LYS A 27 26.40 -8.62 -11.17
CA LYS A 27 27.21 -8.97 -12.34
C LYS A 27 26.96 -10.41 -12.79
N THR A 28 26.88 -11.34 -11.83
CA THR A 28 26.56 -12.73 -12.13
C THR A 28 25.10 -12.89 -12.53
N LEU A 29 24.17 -12.29 -11.79
CA LEU A 29 22.71 -12.37 -12.03
C LEU A 29 22.34 -11.92 -13.45
N LEU A 30 22.93 -10.81 -13.92
CA LEU A 30 22.66 -10.21 -15.23
C LEU A 30 23.67 -10.61 -16.32
N SER A 31 24.49 -11.64 -16.09
CA SER A 31 25.36 -12.18 -17.13
C SER A 31 24.54 -12.75 -18.30
N GLU A 32 25.09 -12.71 -19.52
CA GLU A 32 24.41 -13.26 -20.72
C GLU A 32 23.96 -14.71 -20.56
N ARG A 33 24.70 -15.51 -19.79
CA ARG A 33 24.33 -16.90 -19.49
C ARG A 33 23.06 -16.96 -18.65
N ASN A 34 22.95 -16.14 -17.62
CA ASN A 34 21.80 -16.14 -16.73
C ASN A 34 20.60 -15.45 -17.37
N LEU A 35 20.79 -14.37 -18.13
CA LEU A 35 19.70 -13.72 -18.90
C LEU A 35 19.06 -14.68 -19.92
N ARG A 36 19.80 -15.65 -20.46
CA ARG A 36 19.26 -16.69 -21.35
C ARG A 36 18.53 -17.82 -20.61
N ARG A 37 18.90 -18.09 -19.36
CA ARG A 37 18.37 -19.22 -18.57
C ARG A 37 17.21 -18.84 -17.65
N ILE A 38 17.18 -17.57 -17.22
CA ILE A 38 16.21 -17.04 -16.26
C ILE A 38 15.06 -16.41 -17.05
N ASP A 39 13.90 -17.07 -17.04
CA ASP A 39 12.64 -16.44 -17.39
C ASP A 39 12.14 -15.63 -16.18
N TYR A 40 12.31 -14.31 -16.25
CA TYR A 40 11.84 -13.40 -15.22
C TYR A 40 10.39 -12.95 -15.40
N LYS A 41 9.74 -13.34 -16.50
CA LYS A 41 8.36 -12.95 -16.85
C LYS A 41 7.50 -14.15 -17.28
N PRO A 42 7.45 -15.24 -16.48
CA PRO A 42 6.56 -16.35 -16.78
C PRO A 42 5.09 -15.90 -16.79
N TYR A 43 4.23 -16.65 -17.48
CA TYR A 43 2.87 -16.22 -17.85
C TYR A 43 1.96 -15.86 -16.64
N TYR A 44 2.18 -16.48 -15.48
CA TYR A 44 1.45 -16.24 -14.23
C TYR A 44 1.89 -14.97 -13.49
N GLN A 45 2.99 -14.34 -13.89
CA GLN A 45 3.41 -13.05 -13.32
C GLN A 45 2.55 -11.89 -13.83
N ARG A 46 2.24 -10.96 -12.93
CA ARG A 46 1.65 -9.68 -13.32
C ARG A 46 2.62 -8.82 -14.13
N ASN A 47 2.08 -7.85 -14.87
CA ASN A 47 2.86 -6.84 -15.60
C ASN A 47 3.82 -6.06 -14.68
N TYR A 48 4.78 -5.34 -15.28
CA TYR A 48 5.63 -4.45 -14.51
C TYR A 48 4.81 -3.28 -13.94
N VAL A 49 4.95 -3.00 -12.64
CA VAL A 49 4.11 -2.02 -11.93
C VAL A 49 4.87 -0.99 -11.10
N TRP A 50 6.19 -1.14 -10.93
CA TRP A 50 6.96 -0.19 -10.12
C TRP A 50 7.06 1.18 -10.79
N ASP A 51 6.70 2.23 -10.05
CA ASP A 51 6.93 3.60 -10.48
C ASP A 51 8.41 3.96 -10.38
N ASN A 52 8.81 5.08 -10.99
CA ASN A 52 10.22 5.50 -10.98
C ASN A 52 10.74 5.76 -9.55
N VAL A 53 9.86 6.12 -8.62
CA VAL A 53 10.23 6.35 -7.22
C VAL A 53 10.62 5.03 -6.54
N LYS A 54 9.84 3.95 -6.71
CA LYS A 54 10.19 2.63 -6.18
C LYS A 54 11.41 2.04 -6.87
N GLN A 55 11.54 2.25 -8.18
CA GLN A 55 12.72 1.82 -8.93
C GLN A 55 13.99 2.45 -8.35
N THR A 56 13.98 3.77 -8.19
CA THR A 56 15.08 4.52 -7.59
C THR A 56 15.41 4.00 -6.18
N PHE A 57 14.40 3.84 -5.33
CA PHE A 57 14.56 3.33 -3.97
C PHE A 57 15.20 1.95 -3.91
N PHE A 58 14.83 1.07 -4.84
CA PHE A 58 15.43 -0.25 -4.94
C PHE A 58 16.88 -0.18 -5.43
N ILE A 59 17.19 0.63 -6.44
CA ILE A 59 18.56 0.83 -6.92
C ILE A 59 19.44 1.43 -5.82
N GLU A 60 18.94 2.38 -5.04
CA GLU A 60 19.65 2.93 -3.88
C GLU A 60 20.00 1.83 -2.87
N SER A 61 19.03 1.02 -2.44
CA SER A 61 19.27 -0.10 -1.52
C SER A 61 20.33 -1.08 -2.05
N VAL A 62 20.32 -1.30 -3.35
CA VAL A 62 21.30 -2.16 -4.03
C VAL A 62 22.70 -1.53 -4.01
N ILE A 63 22.83 -0.23 -4.27
CA ILE A 63 24.12 0.49 -4.22
C ILE A 63 24.63 0.54 -2.77
N LEU A 64 23.78 0.80 -1.79
CA LEU A 64 24.10 0.74 -0.36
C LEU A 64 24.52 -0.66 0.10
N GLY A 65 24.19 -1.70 -0.67
CA GLY A 65 24.44 -3.09 -0.28
C GLY A 65 23.61 -3.54 0.93
N THR A 66 22.52 -2.83 1.23
CA THR A 66 21.60 -3.19 2.31
C THR A 66 20.91 -4.52 2.01
N GLU A 67 20.24 -5.07 3.02
CA GLU A 67 19.41 -6.24 2.78
C GLU A 67 18.13 -5.86 2.05
N ILE A 68 17.85 -6.64 1.01
CA ILE A 68 16.62 -6.53 0.23
C ILE A 68 15.93 -7.88 0.29
N PRO A 69 14.60 -7.92 0.06
CA PRO A 69 13.91 -9.19 -0.03
C PRO A 69 14.63 -10.10 -1.05
N PRO A 70 14.65 -11.42 -0.84
CA PRO A 70 15.35 -12.38 -1.70
C PRO A 70 14.60 -12.61 -3.02
N LEU A 71 15.31 -12.96 -4.10
CA LEU A 71 14.67 -13.47 -5.31
C LEU A 71 14.29 -14.93 -5.10
N ILE A 72 13.05 -15.29 -5.43
CA ILE A 72 12.58 -16.67 -5.34
C ILE A 72 12.58 -17.26 -6.74
N LEU A 73 13.43 -18.25 -6.95
CA LEU A 73 13.61 -18.89 -8.25
C LEU A 73 13.15 -20.35 -8.18
N PHE A 74 12.59 -20.84 -9.27
CA PHE A 74 12.28 -22.26 -9.45
C PHE A 74 13.11 -22.81 -10.59
N LYS A 75 13.83 -23.90 -10.36
CA LYS A 75 14.72 -24.52 -11.33
C LYS A 75 14.09 -25.81 -11.86
N SER A 76 13.93 -25.85 -13.18
CA SER A 76 13.40 -27.00 -13.93
C SER A 76 14.49 -27.50 -14.88
N GLY A 77 15.40 -28.32 -14.34
CA GLY A 77 16.59 -28.77 -15.09
C GLY A 77 17.53 -27.62 -15.43
N THR A 78 17.50 -27.15 -16.69
CA THR A 78 18.37 -26.07 -17.17
C THR A 78 17.73 -24.68 -17.15
N SER A 79 16.40 -24.61 -17.22
CA SER A 79 15.63 -23.36 -17.14
C SER A 79 15.40 -22.96 -15.69
N ILE A 80 15.29 -21.65 -15.47
CA ILE A 80 15.03 -21.06 -14.17
C ILE A 80 13.90 -20.04 -14.36
N GLU A 81 12.86 -20.12 -13.54
CA GLU A 81 11.77 -19.15 -13.53
C GLU A 81 11.81 -18.29 -12.28
N VAL A 82 11.53 -16.99 -12.42
CA VAL A 82 11.34 -16.11 -11.27
C VAL A 82 9.91 -16.28 -10.75
N ILE A 83 9.79 -16.89 -9.57
CA ILE A 83 8.53 -17.03 -8.84
C ILE A 83 8.19 -15.75 -8.09
N ASP A 84 9.17 -15.16 -7.39
CA ASP A 84 9.00 -13.85 -6.76
C ASP A 84 10.22 -12.97 -6.98
N GLY A 85 9.96 -11.67 -7.15
CA GLY A 85 11.00 -10.68 -7.44
C GLY A 85 11.16 -10.30 -8.90
N ARG A 86 10.19 -10.62 -9.78
CA ARG A 86 10.14 -10.13 -11.17
C ARG A 86 10.45 -8.63 -11.25
N GLN A 87 9.75 -7.82 -10.44
CA GLN A 87 9.88 -6.37 -10.46
C GLN A 87 11.30 -5.92 -10.09
N ARG A 88 11.96 -6.63 -9.16
CA ARG A 88 13.35 -6.36 -8.75
C ARG A 88 14.31 -6.71 -9.87
N PHE A 89 14.21 -7.91 -10.41
CA PHE A 89 15.04 -8.38 -11.52
C PHE A 89 14.93 -7.43 -12.73
N GLU A 90 13.70 -7.12 -13.15
CA GLU A 90 13.42 -6.24 -14.27
C GLU A 90 13.94 -4.82 -14.01
N THR A 91 13.85 -4.29 -12.78
CA THR A 91 14.41 -2.98 -12.44
C THR A 91 15.93 -2.93 -12.57
N LEU A 92 16.65 -3.97 -12.13
CA LEU A 92 18.10 -4.03 -12.31
C LEU A 92 18.48 -4.00 -13.79
N LYS A 93 17.77 -4.79 -14.61
CA LYS A 93 17.96 -4.87 -16.05
C LYS A 93 17.68 -3.51 -16.72
N ARG A 94 16.52 -2.92 -16.44
CA ARG A 94 16.12 -1.61 -16.97
C ARG A 94 17.10 -0.50 -16.58
N PHE A 95 17.68 -0.57 -15.38
CA PHE A 95 18.67 0.42 -14.94
C PHE A 95 19.95 0.35 -15.76
N ILE A 96 20.53 -0.85 -15.94
CA ILE A 96 21.76 -1.02 -16.76
C ILE A 96 21.53 -0.72 -18.25
N GLU A 97 20.29 -0.86 -18.73
CA GLU A 97 19.87 -0.50 -20.09
C GLU A 97 19.59 1.01 -20.26
N ASN A 98 19.69 1.79 -19.18
CA ASN A 98 19.42 3.23 -19.13
C ASN A 98 17.95 3.63 -19.41
N ASP A 99 16.99 2.75 -19.11
CA ASP A 99 15.56 2.99 -19.33
C ASP A 99 14.96 4.08 -18.42
N PHE A 100 15.64 4.40 -17.30
CA PHE A 100 15.17 5.42 -16.37
C PHE A 100 16.33 6.14 -15.65
N THR A 101 16.03 7.31 -15.12
CA THR A 101 16.92 8.10 -14.24
C THR A 101 16.44 8.04 -12.81
N LEU A 102 17.39 8.03 -11.87
CA LEU A 102 17.12 8.09 -10.45
C LEU A 102 16.42 9.40 -10.09
N THR A 103 15.41 9.32 -9.22
CA THR A 103 14.60 10.47 -8.82
C THR A 103 14.85 10.86 -7.37
N GLU A 104 14.89 12.16 -7.07
CA GLU A 104 15.05 12.69 -5.71
C GLU A 104 14.08 12.02 -4.72
N LYS A 105 12.82 11.81 -5.14
CA LYS A 105 11.77 11.21 -4.31
C LYS A 105 12.00 9.76 -3.88
N GLY A 106 12.90 9.05 -4.56
CA GLY A 106 13.18 7.65 -4.30
C GLY A 106 14.51 7.44 -3.58
N LEU A 107 15.30 8.49 -3.39
CA LEU A 107 16.58 8.44 -2.68
C LEU A 107 16.31 8.86 -1.24
N LEU A 108 16.68 8.03 -0.26
CA LEU A 108 16.63 8.37 1.16
C LEU A 108 18.00 8.78 1.68
N SER A 109 19.05 8.05 1.29
CA SER A 109 20.40 8.18 1.86
C SER A 109 21.41 8.72 0.87
N LEU A 110 21.13 8.61 -0.44
CA LEU A 110 22.04 9.02 -1.51
C LEU A 110 21.42 10.09 -2.43
N PRO A 111 20.96 11.25 -1.89
CA PRO A 111 20.30 12.28 -2.69
C PRO A 111 21.16 12.81 -3.84
N ALA A 112 22.49 12.77 -3.70
CA ALA A 112 23.46 13.13 -4.74
C ALA A 112 23.34 12.32 -6.04
N LEU A 113 22.75 11.11 -6.00
CA LEU A 113 22.52 10.28 -7.19
C LEU A 113 21.30 10.73 -8.01
N ALA A 114 20.58 11.76 -7.59
CA ALA A 114 19.42 12.28 -8.28
C ALA A 114 19.73 12.65 -9.74
N LYS A 115 18.78 12.34 -10.63
CA LYS A 115 18.82 12.60 -12.09
C LYS A 115 19.93 11.88 -12.85
N GLN A 116 20.70 11.01 -12.18
CA GLN A 116 21.68 10.15 -12.84
C GLN A 116 21.00 8.89 -13.40
N ASN A 117 21.40 8.45 -14.59
CA ASN A 117 21.13 7.11 -15.10
C ASN A 117 22.41 6.27 -14.98
N TYR A 118 22.35 4.98 -15.29
CA TYR A 118 23.48 4.09 -15.12
C TYR A 118 24.77 4.58 -15.80
N ASN A 119 24.69 5.10 -17.03
CA ASN A 119 25.86 5.60 -17.75
C ASN A 119 26.47 6.88 -17.16
N LYS A 120 25.70 7.65 -16.39
CA LYS A 120 26.16 8.88 -15.74
C LYS A 120 26.74 8.64 -14.34
N LEU A 121 26.61 7.44 -13.79
CA LEU A 121 27.23 7.09 -12.51
C LEU A 121 28.75 7.06 -12.64
N SER A 122 29.46 7.44 -11.56
CA SER A 122 30.92 7.28 -11.50
C SER A 122 31.33 5.80 -11.65
N GLU A 123 32.58 5.54 -12.03
CA GLU A 123 33.08 4.17 -12.20
C GLU A 123 33.00 3.38 -10.89
N GLU A 124 33.32 4.02 -9.77
CA GLU A 124 33.29 3.43 -8.43
C GLU A 124 31.87 3.03 -8.03
N VAL A 125 30.88 3.90 -8.25
CA VAL A 125 29.48 3.58 -7.93
C VAL A 125 28.94 2.46 -8.83
N ARG A 126 29.34 2.42 -10.11
CA ARG A 126 29.00 1.32 -11.02
C ARG A 126 29.62 0.00 -10.56
N GLU A 127 30.87 0.02 -10.10
CA GLU A 127 31.53 -1.16 -9.57
C GLU A 127 30.85 -1.65 -8.28
N ILE A 128 30.49 -0.75 -7.36
CA ILE A 128 29.73 -1.06 -6.16
C ILE A 128 28.41 -1.74 -6.54
N PHE A 129 27.66 -1.16 -7.46
CA PHE A 129 26.41 -1.74 -7.96
C PHE A 129 26.64 -3.16 -8.50
N TRP A 130 27.62 -3.37 -9.39
CA TRP A 130 27.88 -4.68 -9.97
C TRP A 130 28.28 -5.76 -8.95
N ASN A 131 29.06 -5.35 -7.95
CA ASN A 131 29.56 -6.22 -6.90
C ASN A 131 28.56 -6.40 -5.74
N SER A 132 27.47 -5.64 -5.72
CA SER A 132 26.40 -5.83 -4.75
C SER A 132 25.74 -7.19 -4.92
N ASN A 133 25.43 -7.79 -3.78
CA ASN A 133 24.98 -9.16 -3.67
C ASN A 133 23.48 -9.24 -3.37
N ILE A 134 22.80 -10.18 -4.02
CA ILE A 134 21.37 -10.46 -3.82
C ILE A 134 21.21 -11.91 -3.39
N ARG A 135 20.39 -12.14 -2.35
CA ARG A 135 20.02 -13.49 -1.93
C ARG A 135 19.01 -14.09 -2.88
N ILE A 136 19.21 -15.36 -3.19
CA ILE A 136 18.35 -16.21 -3.98
C ILE A 136 17.96 -17.41 -3.14
N PHE A 137 16.67 -17.70 -3.08
CA PHE A 137 16.17 -19.02 -2.67
C PHE A 137 15.74 -19.76 -3.93
N GLU A 138 16.48 -20.81 -4.25
CA GLU A 138 16.24 -21.64 -5.43
C GLU A 138 15.49 -22.91 -5.02
N PHE A 139 14.30 -23.07 -5.56
CA PHE A 139 13.44 -24.24 -5.41
C PHE A 139 13.73 -25.24 -6.53
N GLU A 140 13.89 -26.50 -6.18
CA GLU A 140 14.08 -27.61 -7.13
C GLU A 140 13.29 -28.82 -6.65
N VAL A 141 12.52 -29.45 -7.54
CA VAL A 141 11.84 -30.70 -7.22
C VAL A 141 12.81 -31.86 -7.48
N ILE A 142 13.04 -32.69 -6.46
CA ILE A 142 14.06 -33.76 -6.51
C ILE A 142 13.57 -34.96 -7.35
N VAL A 143 12.25 -35.10 -7.51
CA VAL A 143 11.60 -36.20 -8.22
C VAL A 143 11.11 -35.71 -9.59
N GLY A 144 11.20 -36.56 -10.61
CA GLY A 144 10.57 -36.27 -11.90
C GLY A 144 9.06 -36.19 -11.74
N ILE A 145 8.47 -35.04 -12.08
CA ILE A 145 7.04 -34.77 -11.96
C ILE A 145 6.46 -34.32 -13.30
N ASP A 146 5.15 -34.51 -13.47
CA ASP A 146 4.40 -34.02 -14.62
C ASP A 146 4.36 -32.48 -14.65
N GLU A 147 4.32 -31.90 -15.85
CA GLU A 147 4.36 -30.46 -16.09
C GLU A 147 3.20 -29.73 -15.40
N LYS A 148 2.00 -30.33 -15.40
CA LYS A 148 0.82 -29.76 -14.70
C LYS A 148 1.01 -29.68 -13.19
N LEU A 149 1.69 -30.68 -12.62
CA LEU A 149 1.93 -30.72 -11.18
C LEU A 149 3.03 -29.71 -10.79
N GLU A 150 4.06 -29.58 -11.62
CA GLU A 150 5.11 -28.58 -11.46
C GLU A 150 4.54 -27.16 -11.53
N ASP A 151 3.69 -26.87 -12.52
CA ASP A 151 3.00 -25.59 -12.65
C ASP A 151 2.14 -25.27 -11.42
N LYS A 152 1.39 -26.27 -10.90
CA LYS A 152 0.62 -26.13 -9.66
C LYS A 152 1.51 -25.78 -8.46
N ILE A 153 2.70 -26.38 -8.35
CA ILE A 153 3.68 -26.08 -7.29
C ILE A 153 4.21 -24.65 -7.42
N LYS A 154 4.62 -24.24 -8.63
CA LYS A 154 5.11 -22.88 -8.91
C LYS A 154 4.08 -21.82 -8.50
N LYS A 155 2.82 -22.02 -8.91
CA LYS A 155 1.68 -21.15 -8.56
C LYS A 155 1.40 -21.09 -7.06
N GLU A 156 1.53 -22.22 -6.37
CA GLU A 156 1.35 -22.29 -4.93
C GLU A 156 2.45 -21.51 -4.18
N ILE A 157 3.71 -21.67 -4.60
CA ILE A 157 4.84 -20.89 -4.06
C ILE A 157 4.63 -19.41 -4.33
N PHE A 158 4.30 -19.03 -5.58
CA PHE A 158 3.99 -17.66 -5.97
C PHE A 158 2.94 -17.05 -5.05
N ARG A 159 1.82 -17.75 -4.86
CA ARG A 159 0.72 -17.29 -4.04
C ARG A 159 1.18 -17.03 -2.61
N ARG A 160 1.87 -17.98 -1.98
CA ARG A 160 2.28 -17.86 -0.57
C ARG A 160 3.23 -16.69 -0.31
N TYR A 161 4.18 -16.47 -1.22
CA TYR A 161 5.11 -15.34 -1.10
C TYR A 161 4.43 -13.99 -1.35
N ASN A 162 3.38 -13.93 -2.18
CA ASN A 162 2.65 -12.69 -2.48
C ASN A 162 1.47 -12.43 -1.53
N THR A 163 0.94 -13.46 -0.87
CA THR A 163 -0.14 -13.33 0.12
C THR A 163 0.40 -12.89 1.48
N GLY A 164 -0.23 -11.88 2.09
CA GLY A 164 0.09 -11.47 3.46
C GLY A 164 1.02 -10.25 3.58
N ILE A 165 1.66 -9.81 2.48
CA ILE A 165 2.43 -8.57 2.45
C ILE A 165 1.49 -7.39 2.74
N THR A 166 1.83 -6.58 3.74
CA THR A 166 1.03 -5.42 4.14
C THR A 166 1.95 -4.21 4.21
N SER A 167 1.76 -3.24 3.31
CA SER A 167 2.55 -2.01 3.25
C SER A 167 2.52 -1.25 4.56
N LEU A 168 3.61 -0.56 4.89
CA LEU A 168 3.55 0.50 5.88
C LEU A 168 2.73 1.69 5.36
N THR A 169 1.94 2.28 6.23
CA THR A 169 1.33 3.59 5.99
C THR A 169 2.39 4.70 6.07
N SER A 170 2.09 5.91 5.58
CA SER A 170 3.04 7.03 5.70
C SER A 170 3.37 7.36 7.16
N VAL A 171 2.37 7.27 8.05
CA VAL A 171 2.54 7.52 9.49
C VAL A 171 3.45 6.47 10.11
N GLU A 172 3.27 5.19 9.76
CA GLU A 172 4.15 4.10 10.24
C GLU A 172 5.60 4.24 9.73
N VAL A 173 5.79 4.74 8.50
CA VAL A 173 7.13 5.04 7.97
C VAL A 173 7.76 6.21 8.74
N ASP A 174 7.01 7.29 8.96
CA ASP A 174 7.51 8.46 9.70
C ASP A 174 7.83 8.09 11.15
N ALA A 175 6.98 7.28 11.82
CA ALA A 175 7.25 6.79 13.17
C ALA A 175 8.57 5.98 13.23
N ALA A 176 8.79 5.05 12.29
CA ALA A 176 10.03 4.29 12.24
C ALA A 176 11.27 5.16 11.92
N LYS A 177 11.11 6.15 11.04
CA LYS A 177 12.19 7.09 10.68
C LYS A 177 12.64 7.91 11.88
N TYR A 178 11.69 8.40 12.68
CA TYR A 178 11.93 9.26 13.83
C TYR A 178 11.90 8.50 15.17
N ASP A 179 12.12 7.18 15.15
CA ASP A 179 12.06 6.33 16.36
C ASP A 179 13.10 6.72 17.42
N THR A 180 14.26 7.21 16.97
CA THR A 180 15.36 7.68 17.83
C THR A 180 15.47 9.20 17.89
N ASP A 181 14.48 9.91 17.34
CA ASP A 181 14.45 11.37 17.33
C ASP A 181 14.04 11.91 18.70
N TYR A 182 14.93 12.70 19.32
CA TYR A 182 14.74 13.19 20.69
C TYR A 182 13.50 14.09 20.83
N LEU A 183 13.24 14.97 19.87
CA LEU A 183 12.09 15.87 19.91
C LEU A 183 10.76 15.09 19.80
N SER A 184 10.72 14.05 18.96
CA SER A 184 9.59 13.12 18.83
C SER A 184 9.38 12.29 20.09
N GLU A 185 10.45 11.91 20.80
CA GLU A 185 10.36 11.22 22.09
C GLU A 185 9.72 12.13 23.15
N LEU A 186 10.07 13.42 23.19
CA LEU A 186 9.45 14.40 24.08
C LEU A 186 7.95 14.56 23.79
N PHE A 187 7.57 14.68 22.51
CA PHE A 187 6.17 14.72 22.10
C PHE A 187 5.41 13.47 22.57
N GLU A 188 5.97 12.28 22.34
CA GLU A 188 5.32 11.02 22.70
C GLU A 188 5.17 10.86 24.22
N LYS A 189 6.20 11.22 25.00
CA LYS A 189 6.13 11.22 26.47
C LYS A 189 5.03 12.14 26.99
N GLU A 190 4.91 13.35 26.44
CA GLU A 190 3.87 14.29 26.84
C GLU A 190 2.47 13.74 26.51
N ILE A 191 2.29 13.18 25.31
CA ILE A 191 1.02 12.57 24.90
C ILE A 191 0.62 11.40 25.82
N LYS A 192 1.58 10.54 26.21
CA LYS A 192 1.29 9.35 27.04
C LYS A 192 1.10 9.68 28.51
N ASN A 193 1.87 10.62 29.06
CA ASN A 193 1.91 10.88 30.50
C ASN A 193 0.95 11.99 30.94
N ASN A 194 0.45 12.82 30.02
CA ASN A 194 -0.47 13.92 30.31
C ASN A 194 -1.83 13.71 29.63
N GLU A 195 -2.77 13.13 30.38
CA GLU A 195 -4.13 12.85 29.88
C GLU A 195 -4.86 14.11 29.39
N LEU A 196 -4.64 15.25 30.05
CA LEU A 196 -5.26 16.52 29.67
C LEU A 196 -4.72 17.03 28.33
N PHE A 197 -3.40 16.96 28.14
CA PHE A 197 -2.76 17.31 26.87
C PHE A 197 -3.27 16.42 25.73
N TYR A 198 -3.32 15.10 25.95
CA TYR A 198 -3.87 14.15 24.98
C TYR A 198 -5.32 14.46 24.61
N SER A 199 -6.18 14.71 25.59
CA SER A 199 -7.60 15.00 25.35
C SER A 199 -7.78 16.28 24.54
N ASN A 200 -7.08 17.35 24.91
CA ASN A 200 -7.15 18.64 24.20
C ASN A 200 -6.60 18.54 22.77
N LEU A 201 -5.47 17.84 22.58
CA LEU A 201 -4.88 17.62 21.27
C LEU A 201 -5.83 16.83 20.37
N LYS A 202 -6.46 15.78 20.92
CA LYS A 202 -7.45 14.97 20.22
C LYS A 202 -8.66 15.81 19.80
N GLU A 203 -9.21 16.61 20.70
CA GLU A 203 -10.36 17.46 20.42
C GLU A 203 -10.05 18.54 19.37
N CYS A 204 -8.85 19.11 19.39
CA CYS A 204 -8.46 20.16 18.44
C CYS A 204 -8.23 19.62 17.02
N PHE A 205 -7.56 18.48 16.88
CA PHE A 205 -7.03 18.04 15.57
C PHE A 205 -7.55 16.70 15.06
N PHE A 206 -8.10 15.87 15.96
CA PHE A 206 -8.46 14.48 15.69
C PHE A 206 -9.90 14.16 16.15
N ALA A 207 -10.78 15.16 16.24
CA ALA A 207 -12.15 14.99 16.72
C ALA A 207 -12.99 13.99 15.89
N ASN A 208 -12.62 13.79 14.62
CA ASN A 208 -13.28 12.85 13.71
C ASN A 208 -12.59 11.47 13.67
N ASP A 209 -11.43 11.31 14.30
CA ASP A 209 -10.69 10.05 14.32
C ASP A 209 -11.19 9.13 15.44
N TYR A 210 -11.48 7.89 15.09
CA TYR A 210 -11.77 6.85 16.07
C TYR A 210 -10.51 6.56 16.89
N ALA A 211 -10.69 6.24 18.18
CA ALA A 211 -9.61 5.74 19.03
C ALA A 211 -9.06 4.44 18.41
N THR A 212 -7.95 4.57 17.70
CA THR A 212 -7.29 3.52 16.94
C THR A 212 -5.91 3.32 17.53
N ALA A 213 -5.34 2.12 17.39
CA ALA A 213 -4.05 1.79 17.99
C ALA A 213 -2.88 2.67 17.48
N ASP A 214 -3.06 3.36 16.35
CA ASP A 214 -2.09 4.25 15.70
C ASP A 214 -2.36 5.75 15.95
N ILE A 215 -3.28 6.10 16.85
CA ILE A 215 -3.65 7.51 17.09
C ILE A 215 -2.48 8.33 17.64
N ILE A 216 -1.65 7.74 18.50
CA ILE A 216 -0.47 8.40 19.07
C ILE A 216 0.57 8.65 17.98
N GLU A 217 0.81 7.68 17.10
CA GLU A 217 1.73 7.84 15.96
C GLU A 217 1.26 8.97 15.03
N LYS A 218 -0.06 9.07 14.78
CA LYS A 218 -0.67 10.17 14.01
C LYS A 218 -0.52 11.53 14.69
N MET A 219 -0.70 11.58 16.02
CA MET A 219 -0.50 12.80 16.80
C MET A 219 0.95 13.26 16.75
N ASN A 220 1.90 12.34 16.92
CA ASN A 220 3.33 12.67 16.87
C ASN A 220 3.76 13.15 15.47
N ASP A 221 3.29 12.49 14.40
CA ASP A 221 3.48 12.95 13.01
C ASP A 221 2.90 14.35 12.78
N PHE A 222 1.69 14.61 13.28
CA PHE A 222 1.09 15.94 13.20
C PHE A 222 1.96 16.97 13.92
N LEU A 223 2.36 16.71 15.17
CA LEU A 223 3.17 17.64 15.97
C LEU A 223 4.47 18.02 15.28
N ARG A 224 5.20 17.07 14.68
CA ARG A 224 6.40 17.38 13.86
C ARG A 224 6.09 18.32 12.69
N ARG A 225 5.02 18.03 11.95
CA ARG A 225 4.62 18.82 10.78
C ARG A 225 4.19 20.23 11.16
N SER A 226 3.36 20.37 12.19
CA SER A 226 2.94 21.68 12.70
C SER A 226 4.08 22.44 13.38
N PHE A 227 5.00 21.73 14.03
CA PHE A 227 6.23 22.29 14.59
C PHE A 227 7.14 22.85 13.50
N ILE A 228 7.20 22.33 12.29
CA ILE A 228 8.08 22.93 11.26
C ILE A 228 7.35 23.90 10.33
N LEU A 229 6.01 23.91 10.32
CA LEU A 229 5.21 24.66 9.35
C LEU A 229 5.47 26.18 9.35
N SER A 230 5.88 26.80 10.47
CA SER A 230 6.21 28.25 10.46
C SER A 230 7.42 28.57 9.57
N LYS A 231 8.31 27.59 9.35
CA LYS A 231 9.49 27.74 8.50
C LYS A 231 9.21 27.41 7.03
N PHE A 232 7.97 27.05 6.67
CA PHE A 232 7.59 26.63 5.33
C PHE A 232 6.59 27.62 4.71
N PRO A 233 6.99 28.43 3.71
CA PRO A 233 6.08 29.37 3.06
C PRO A 233 4.81 28.69 2.52
N ILE A 234 3.64 29.21 2.90
CA ILE A 234 2.35 28.55 2.62
C ILE A 234 2.08 28.39 1.12
N SER A 235 2.54 29.32 0.29
CA SER A 235 2.46 29.22 -1.18
C SER A 235 3.20 28.00 -1.74
N GLN A 236 4.31 27.57 -1.12
CA GLN A 236 5.03 26.37 -1.53
C GLN A 236 4.39 25.12 -0.91
N TYR A 237 3.98 25.20 0.36
CA TYR A 237 3.21 24.15 1.03
C TYR A 237 1.94 23.77 0.24
N ALA A 238 1.22 24.78 -0.28
CA ALA A 238 -0.01 24.63 -1.04
C ALA A 238 0.15 23.93 -2.40
N ARG A 239 1.35 23.92 -3.00
CA ARG A 239 1.61 23.27 -4.31
C ARG A 239 1.54 21.75 -4.24
N GLY A 240 1.68 21.16 -3.05
CA GLY A 240 1.45 19.73 -2.78
C GLY A 240 2.49 18.75 -3.31
N ALA A 241 3.14 19.01 -4.45
CA ALA A 241 3.96 18.02 -5.16
C ALA A 241 5.22 17.52 -4.40
N ARG A 242 5.82 18.37 -3.55
CA ARG A 242 7.00 18.09 -2.71
C ARG A 242 6.77 18.45 -1.23
N ARG A 243 5.51 18.61 -0.81
CA ARG A 243 5.17 19.14 0.52
C ARG A 243 5.79 18.35 1.67
N ASN A 244 5.58 17.04 1.68
CA ASN A 244 6.07 16.18 2.76
C ASN A 244 7.60 16.07 2.76
N GLU A 245 8.20 16.11 1.59
CA GLU A 245 9.66 16.07 1.41
C GLU A 245 10.32 17.32 1.99
N ILE A 246 9.80 18.50 1.65
CA ILE A 246 10.31 19.77 2.18
C ILE A 246 10.09 19.86 3.69
N LEU A 247 8.94 19.41 4.21
CA LEU A 247 8.71 19.32 5.65
C LEU A 247 9.77 18.46 6.35
N SER A 248 10.11 17.30 5.78
CA SER A 248 11.13 16.39 6.32
C SER A 248 12.50 17.06 6.34
N ILE A 249 12.92 17.67 5.21
CA ILE A 249 14.20 18.36 5.09
C ILE A 249 14.30 19.48 6.12
N LEU A 250 13.29 20.36 6.19
CA LEU A 250 13.30 21.47 7.15
C LEU A 250 13.34 20.98 8.60
N TYR A 251 12.63 19.89 8.91
CA TYR A 251 12.61 19.32 10.24
C TYR A 251 13.97 18.72 10.62
N GLU A 252 14.56 17.92 9.75
CA GLU A 252 15.88 17.30 9.96
C GLU A 252 16.98 18.36 10.06
N THR A 253 16.98 19.36 9.17
CA THR A 253 17.91 20.50 9.26
C THR A 253 17.77 21.20 10.60
N PHE A 254 16.54 21.46 11.04
CA PHE A 254 16.29 22.12 12.32
C PHE A 254 16.85 21.30 13.49
N VAL A 255 16.47 20.01 13.57
CA VAL A 255 16.89 19.11 14.66
C VAL A 255 18.41 18.98 14.72
N ASN A 256 19.08 18.87 13.57
CA ASN A 256 20.54 18.75 13.49
C ASN A 256 21.27 20.06 13.82
N SER A 257 20.63 21.21 13.63
CA SER A 257 21.21 22.54 13.88
C SER A 257 20.92 23.12 15.25
N SER A 258 19.96 22.56 16.00
CA SER A 258 19.49 23.13 17.26
C SER A 258 20.37 22.74 18.42
N ASP A 259 20.78 23.72 19.23
CA ASP A 259 21.61 23.50 20.42
C ASP A 259 20.81 22.93 21.60
N ASP A 260 19.52 23.28 21.73
CA ASP A 260 18.63 22.78 22.80
C ASP A 260 17.21 22.47 22.29
N LEU A 261 16.95 21.19 22.04
CA LEU A 261 15.64 20.70 21.62
C LEU A 261 14.61 20.67 22.76
N SER A 262 15.04 20.66 24.02
CA SER A 262 14.14 20.64 25.18
C SER A 262 13.47 21.99 25.36
N GLU A 263 14.23 23.08 25.20
CA GLU A 263 13.69 24.44 25.25
C GLU A 263 12.68 24.68 24.12
N GLU A 264 13.03 24.27 22.90
CA GLU A 264 12.13 24.35 21.73
C GLU A 264 10.84 23.54 21.92
N PHE A 265 10.93 22.35 22.53
CA PHE A 265 9.76 21.57 22.90
C PHE A 265 8.87 22.32 23.90
N VAL A 266 9.44 22.91 24.95
CA VAL A 266 8.68 23.67 25.97
C VAL A 266 7.99 24.88 25.35
N LEU A 267 8.69 25.63 24.50
CA LEU A 267 8.10 26.78 23.79
C LEU A 267 6.91 26.32 22.93
N TYR A 268 7.09 25.24 22.16
CA TYR A 268 6.03 24.72 21.31
C TYR A 268 4.84 24.16 22.10
N LYS A 269 5.11 23.50 23.23
CA LYS A 269 4.07 23.02 24.15
C LYS A 269 3.25 24.19 24.69
N ASN A 270 3.88 25.28 25.12
CA ASN A 270 3.19 26.48 25.59
C ASN A 270 2.28 27.09 24.49
N GLN A 271 2.73 27.09 23.23
CA GLN A 271 1.93 27.54 22.08
C GLN A 271 0.69 26.67 21.85
N LEU A 272 0.83 25.35 22.01
CA LEU A 272 -0.30 24.42 21.96
C LEU A 272 -1.28 24.63 23.13
N GLU A 273 -0.77 24.83 24.34
CA GLU A 273 -1.62 25.11 25.51
C GLU A 273 -2.43 26.40 25.33
N LYS A 274 -1.83 27.44 24.74
CA LYS A 274 -2.54 28.68 24.36
C LYS A 274 -3.68 28.39 23.38
N LEU A 275 -3.45 27.55 22.37
CA LEU A 275 -4.50 27.10 21.45
C LEU A 275 -5.60 26.31 22.18
N PHE A 276 -5.23 25.42 23.10
CA PHE A 276 -6.20 24.64 23.86
C PHE A 276 -7.13 25.54 24.69
N ILE A 277 -6.58 26.59 25.31
CA ILE A 277 -7.37 27.61 26.03
C ILE A 277 -8.37 28.30 25.08
N LEU A 278 -7.93 28.71 23.88
CA LEU A 278 -8.81 29.31 22.88
C LEU A 278 -9.93 28.35 22.46
N ASN A 279 -9.59 27.10 22.14
CA ASN A 279 -10.54 26.09 21.69
C ASN A 279 -11.58 25.77 22.79
N ASN A 280 -11.15 25.65 24.05
CA ASN A 280 -12.04 25.47 25.19
C ASN A 280 -12.98 26.67 25.37
N PHE A 281 -12.48 27.90 25.18
CA PHE A 281 -13.33 29.09 25.19
C PHE A 281 -14.37 29.05 24.06
N PHE A 282 -13.99 28.61 22.86
CA PHE A 282 -14.91 28.49 21.71
C PHE A 282 -16.03 27.49 21.97
N ILE A 283 -15.69 26.31 22.50
CA ILE A 283 -16.65 25.26 22.87
C ILE A 283 -17.65 25.78 23.92
N ASN A 284 -17.14 26.43 24.98
CA ASN A 284 -17.97 27.01 26.04
C ASN A 284 -18.92 28.12 25.54
N ASN A 285 -18.62 28.73 24.38
CA ASN A 285 -19.46 29.75 23.73
C ASN A 285 -20.23 29.21 22.51
N ASN A 286 -20.59 27.92 22.55
CA ASN A 286 -21.39 27.20 21.56
C ASN A 286 -20.79 27.21 20.14
N PHE A 287 -19.47 27.35 20.00
CA PHE A 287 -18.76 27.17 18.73
C PHE A 287 -17.98 25.87 18.76
N VAL A 288 -18.71 24.76 18.69
CA VAL A 288 -18.12 23.42 18.59
C VAL A 288 -17.80 23.16 17.13
N HIS A 289 -16.55 23.38 16.73
CA HIS A 289 -16.07 23.03 15.40
C HIS A 289 -15.22 21.76 15.48
N ARG A 290 -15.59 20.71 14.74
CA ARG A 290 -14.74 19.52 14.56
C ARG A 290 -13.67 19.72 13.49
N ASN A 291 -13.40 20.99 13.14
CA ASN A 291 -12.59 21.36 12.01
C ASN A 291 -11.15 21.64 12.44
N ARG A 292 -10.26 20.68 12.17
CA ARG A 292 -8.83 20.78 12.49
C ARG A 292 -8.11 21.93 11.76
N PHE A 293 -8.62 22.38 10.61
CA PHE A 293 -7.92 23.38 9.80
C PHE A 293 -7.98 24.79 10.41
N ILE A 294 -9.02 25.08 11.20
CA ILE A 294 -9.09 26.31 11.99
C ILE A 294 -7.94 26.29 13.01
N ASN A 295 -7.83 25.20 13.76
CA ASN A 295 -6.82 25.02 14.80
C ASN A 295 -5.39 25.02 14.22
N GLU A 296 -5.18 24.41 13.06
CA GLU A 296 -3.88 24.39 12.36
C GLU A 296 -3.45 25.82 11.95
N ALA A 297 -4.37 26.60 11.38
CA ALA A 297 -4.09 27.97 10.95
C ALA A 297 -3.82 28.91 12.14
N VAL A 298 -4.60 28.78 13.22
CA VAL A 298 -4.39 29.55 14.46
C VAL A 298 -3.05 29.21 15.11
N LEU A 299 -2.73 27.91 15.23
CA LEU A 299 -1.44 27.47 15.79
C LEU A 299 -0.25 28.01 14.98
N TRP A 300 -0.35 27.93 13.65
CA TRP A 300 0.68 28.47 12.76
C TRP A 300 0.90 29.97 12.96
N ALA A 301 -0.18 30.75 13.09
CA ALA A 301 -0.09 32.20 13.31
C ALA A 301 0.49 32.53 14.69
N ILE A 302 0.07 31.83 15.76
CA ILE A 302 0.60 31.99 17.11
C ILE A 302 2.12 31.77 17.11
N ARG A 303 2.56 30.69 16.45
CA ARG A 303 3.96 30.30 16.43
C ARG A 303 4.84 31.32 15.72
N ILE A 304 4.40 31.89 14.59
CA ILE A 304 5.14 32.93 13.88
C ILE A 304 5.27 34.20 14.73
N LEU A 305 4.16 34.65 15.34
CA LEU A 305 4.17 35.87 16.13
C LEU A 305 5.12 35.76 17.32
N GLU A 306 5.12 34.63 18.02
CA GLU A 306 6.03 34.44 19.16
C GLU A 306 7.49 34.27 18.73
N GLN A 307 7.76 33.64 17.58
CA GLN A 307 9.11 33.60 16.99
C GLN A 307 9.66 35.00 16.69
N GLU A 308 8.79 35.96 16.41
CA GLU A 308 9.11 37.36 16.14
C GLU A 308 9.05 38.23 17.41
N GLY A 309 8.95 37.61 18.60
CA GLY A 309 8.95 38.28 19.89
C GLY A 309 7.61 38.89 20.31
N ILE A 310 6.51 38.58 19.62
CA ILE A 310 5.17 39.06 19.96
C ILE A 310 4.47 38.00 20.82
N ASN A 311 4.43 38.23 22.14
CA ASN A 311 3.71 37.34 23.07
C ASN A 311 2.20 37.45 22.89
N ILE A 312 1.51 36.31 22.82
CA ILE A 312 0.05 36.23 22.69
C ILE A 312 -0.54 35.68 23.97
N GLU A 313 -1.44 36.44 24.59
CA GLU A 313 -2.27 35.96 25.69
C GLU A 313 -3.67 35.58 25.17
N PRO A 314 -4.09 34.29 25.27
CA PRO A 314 -5.38 33.82 24.74
C PRO A 314 -6.57 34.67 25.18
N ILE A 315 -6.55 35.14 26.43
CA ILE A 315 -7.64 35.92 27.03
C ILE A 315 -7.91 37.24 26.30
N GLU A 316 -6.88 37.83 25.67
CA GLU A 316 -6.94 39.12 24.99
C GLU A 316 -7.53 39.04 23.57
N ILE A 317 -7.47 37.84 22.96
CA ILE A 317 -7.90 37.61 21.58
C ILE A 317 -9.14 36.73 21.47
N GLN A 318 -9.44 35.89 22.48
CA GLN A 318 -10.46 34.83 22.38
C GLN A 318 -11.85 35.31 21.94
N LYS A 319 -12.31 36.49 22.39
CA LYS A 319 -13.64 37.03 22.03
C LYS A 319 -13.67 37.53 20.58
N ASP A 320 -12.66 38.31 20.20
CA ASP A 320 -12.55 38.89 18.86
C ASP A 320 -12.33 37.80 17.81
N LEU A 321 -11.47 36.82 18.13
CA LEU A 321 -11.16 35.68 17.27
C LEU A 321 -12.38 34.78 17.06
N LEU A 322 -13.12 34.47 18.14
CA LEU A 322 -14.37 33.69 18.04
C LEU A 322 -15.38 34.36 17.11
N LYS A 323 -15.57 35.67 17.23
CA LYS A 323 -16.46 36.43 16.35
C LYS A 323 -15.98 36.37 14.90
N TYR A 324 -14.70 36.63 14.67
CA TYR A 324 -14.09 36.58 13.34
C TYR A 324 -14.24 35.20 12.68
N LEU A 325 -14.02 34.11 13.42
CA LEU A 325 -14.14 32.75 12.90
C LEU A 325 -15.59 32.35 12.60
N LYS A 326 -16.57 32.79 13.40
CA LYS A 326 -18.00 32.58 13.11
C LYS A 326 -18.40 33.23 11.79
N ASP A 327 -17.89 34.42 11.49
CA ASP A 327 -18.19 35.14 10.25
C ASP A 327 -17.49 34.51 9.02
N ASN A 328 -16.38 33.79 9.22
CA ASN A 328 -15.53 33.25 8.14
C ASN A 328 -15.46 31.71 8.08
N GLN A 329 -16.35 31.00 8.77
CA GLN A 329 -16.26 29.55 8.95
C GLN A 329 -16.19 28.76 7.62
N PHE A 330 -16.85 29.25 6.57
CA PHE A 330 -16.90 28.60 5.26
C PHE A 330 -15.52 28.48 4.58
N VAL A 331 -14.57 29.36 4.90
CA VAL A 331 -13.20 29.33 4.34
C VAL A 331 -12.46 28.05 4.76
N TYR A 332 -12.83 27.48 5.90
CA TYR A 332 -12.16 26.31 6.47
C TYR A 332 -12.80 24.99 6.06
N ALA A 333 -13.77 24.98 5.14
CA ALA A 333 -14.49 23.76 4.73
C ALA A 333 -13.55 22.60 4.34
N GLU A 334 -13.96 21.37 4.68
CA GLU A 334 -13.18 20.15 4.42
C GLU A 334 -13.22 19.73 2.94
N ASP A 335 -14.23 20.18 2.20
CA ASP A 335 -14.37 19.92 0.78
C ASP A 335 -13.20 20.50 0.01
N SER A 336 -12.50 19.65 -0.74
CA SER A 336 -11.33 20.09 -1.52
C SER A 336 -10.27 20.79 -0.66
N ALA A 337 -10.16 20.45 0.63
CA ALA A 337 -9.27 21.10 1.59
C ALA A 337 -7.78 21.10 1.20
N TYR A 338 -7.35 20.20 0.32
CA TYR A 338 -5.95 20.11 -0.12
C TYR A 338 -5.67 20.80 -1.46
N TYR A 339 -6.67 21.46 -2.05
CA TYR A 339 -6.44 22.27 -3.25
C TYR A 339 -5.66 23.53 -2.90
N TYR A 340 -4.74 23.90 -3.78
CA TYR A 340 -3.86 25.06 -3.62
C TYR A 340 -4.60 26.30 -3.13
N LYS A 341 -5.69 26.67 -3.79
CA LYS A 341 -6.49 27.86 -3.46
C LYS A 341 -7.04 27.79 -2.03
N ASN A 342 -7.66 26.68 -1.66
CA ASN A 342 -8.27 26.52 -0.32
C ASN A 342 -7.22 26.55 0.79
N ILE A 343 -6.01 26.02 0.54
CA ILE A 343 -4.90 26.13 1.50
C ILE A 343 -4.54 27.60 1.68
N ILE A 344 -4.28 28.33 0.60
CA ILE A 344 -3.92 29.75 0.66
C ILE A 344 -5.00 30.58 1.34
N ASP A 345 -6.26 30.41 0.94
CA ASP A 345 -7.39 31.18 1.46
C ASP A 345 -7.52 31.03 2.99
N ARG A 346 -7.28 29.82 3.54
CA ARG A 346 -7.33 29.57 5.00
C ARG A 346 -6.25 30.32 5.77
N PHE A 347 -4.99 30.19 5.34
CA PHE A 347 -3.89 30.87 6.01
C PHE A 347 -3.96 32.38 5.83
N THR A 348 -4.30 32.87 4.65
CA THR A 348 -4.50 34.32 4.42
C THR A 348 -5.71 34.87 5.18
N ASN A 349 -6.77 34.09 5.39
CA ASN A 349 -7.88 34.52 6.23
C ASN A 349 -7.45 34.72 7.69
N ILE A 350 -6.71 33.77 8.27
CA ILE A 350 -6.28 33.92 9.66
C ILE A 350 -5.27 35.06 9.83
N THR A 351 -4.38 35.31 8.86
CA THR A 351 -3.43 36.44 8.93
C THR A 351 -4.16 37.76 9.00
N GLN A 352 -5.22 37.99 8.22
CA GLN A 352 -6.00 39.24 8.26
C GLN A 352 -6.47 39.62 9.67
N PHE A 353 -6.83 38.63 10.50
CA PHE A 353 -7.19 38.86 11.90
C PHE A 353 -5.98 39.31 12.72
N PHE A 354 -4.88 38.54 12.65
CA PHE A 354 -3.68 38.78 13.46
C PHE A 354 -2.92 40.05 13.03
N GLU A 355 -2.84 40.35 11.74
CA GLU A 355 -2.24 41.59 11.21
C GLU A 355 -2.98 42.82 11.73
N LYS A 356 -4.32 42.77 11.75
CA LYS A 356 -5.13 43.86 12.29
C LYS A 356 -4.93 44.04 13.80
N LYS A 357 -4.76 42.96 14.55
CA LYS A 357 -4.65 42.98 16.02
C LYS A 357 -3.24 43.40 16.47
N PHE A 358 -2.19 42.87 15.84
CA PHE A 358 -0.80 43.00 16.30
C PHE A 358 0.08 43.88 15.40
N ARG A 359 -0.44 44.36 14.25
CA ARG A 359 0.32 45.16 13.26
C ARG A 359 1.60 44.47 12.75
N PHE A 360 1.57 43.14 12.74
CA PHE A 360 2.61 42.30 12.15
C PHE A 360 2.28 42.03 10.67
N ASN A 361 3.28 41.72 9.83
CA ASN A 361 3.09 41.40 8.42
C ASN A 361 3.47 39.92 8.16
N PHE A 362 2.53 39.11 7.67
CA PHE A 362 2.77 37.68 7.41
C PHE A 362 3.19 37.37 5.96
N ASP A 363 3.37 38.36 5.08
CA ASP A 363 3.63 38.18 3.64
C ASP A 363 4.80 37.24 3.39
N ILE A 364 5.91 37.39 4.13
CA ILE A 364 7.09 36.53 3.98
C ILE A 364 6.79 35.06 4.34
N TYR A 365 5.89 34.81 5.29
CA TYR A 365 5.48 33.47 5.72
C TYR A 365 4.43 32.85 4.78
N ILE A 366 3.72 33.66 4.00
CA ILE A 366 2.80 33.19 2.97
C ILE A 366 3.55 32.96 1.64
N ARG A 367 4.39 33.91 1.23
CA ARG A 367 5.15 33.92 -0.02
C ARG A 367 6.55 34.49 0.22
N LYS A 368 7.53 33.59 0.30
CA LYS A 368 8.97 33.94 0.29
C LYS A 368 9.57 33.61 -1.07
N THR A 369 10.12 34.61 -1.74
CA THR A 369 10.73 34.48 -3.08
C THR A 369 12.04 33.73 -3.04
N GLU A 370 12.85 33.96 -2.01
CA GLU A 370 14.20 33.44 -1.81
C GLU A 370 14.21 31.99 -1.34
N PHE A 371 13.08 31.48 -0.83
CA PHE A 371 12.99 30.12 -0.26
C PHE A 371 13.39 29.02 -1.24
N LYS A 372 13.23 29.25 -2.55
CA LYS A 372 13.65 28.28 -3.57
C LYS A 372 15.17 28.14 -3.62
N ASP A 373 15.89 29.23 -3.43
CA ASP A 373 17.35 29.25 -3.44
C ASP A 373 17.88 28.71 -2.11
N GLU A 374 17.29 29.09 -0.97
CA GLU A 374 17.58 28.50 0.36
C GLU A 374 17.41 26.97 0.35
N LEU A 375 16.31 26.47 -0.21
CA LEU A 375 16.07 25.04 -0.35
C LEU A 375 17.09 24.37 -1.27
N LYS A 376 17.57 25.08 -2.30
CA LYS A 376 18.58 24.54 -3.22
C LYS A 376 19.94 24.43 -2.54
N ASP A 377 20.31 25.42 -1.73
CA ASP A 377 21.58 25.42 -0.98
C ASP A 377 21.59 24.30 0.06
N LEU A 378 20.48 24.10 0.79
CA LEU A 378 20.27 22.97 1.69
C LEU A 378 20.38 21.60 0.98
N LEU A 379 19.99 21.53 -0.30
CA LEU A 379 20.09 20.30 -1.10
C LEU A 379 21.48 20.10 -1.74
N GLN A 380 22.29 21.15 -1.86
CA GLN A 380 23.60 21.11 -2.51
C GLN A 380 24.75 20.75 -1.56
N THR A 381 24.64 21.10 -0.28
CA THR A 381 25.63 20.74 0.75
C THR A 381 25.80 19.23 0.94
N ASP A 382 24.81 18.42 0.56
CA ASP A 382 24.85 16.94 0.60
C ASP A 382 25.37 16.29 -0.70
N SER A 383 25.78 17.09 -1.70
CA SER A 383 26.07 16.60 -3.06
C SER A 383 27.53 16.25 -3.35
N ASP A 384 28.42 16.32 -2.35
CA ASP A 384 29.82 15.98 -2.56
C ASP A 384 29.99 14.47 -2.79
N ALA A 385 30.55 14.12 -3.95
CA ALA A 385 30.85 12.73 -4.32
C ALA A 385 31.75 12.02 -3.29
N GLN A 386 32.52 12.77 -2.49
CA GLN A 386 33.32 12.25 -1.39
C GLN A 386 32.47 11.76 -0.21
N ASP A 387 31.32 12.39 0.07
CA ASP A 387 30.43 11.99 1.16
C ASP A 387 29.61 10.75 0.79
N VAL A 388 29.20 10.63 -0.47
CA VAL A 388 28.57 9.41 -1.01
C VAL A 388 29.47 8.19 -0.80
N LEU A 389 30.76 8.29 -1.14
CA LEU A 389 31.71 7.17 -1.01
C LEU A 389 32.05 6.84 0.44
N LYS A 390 32.16 7.85 1.32
CA LYS A 390 32.33 7.62 2.78
C LYS A 390 31.10 6.94 3.39
N ASN A 391 29.90 7.39 3.04
CA ASN A 391 28.64 6.79 3.50
C ASN A 391 28.46 5.37 2.95
N LEU A 392 28.89 5.09 1.72
CA LEU A 392 28.79 3.75 1.13
C LEU A 392 29.71 2.71 1.78
N ALA A 393 30.90 3.12 2.22
CA ALA A 393 31.86 2.21 2.84
C ALA A 393 31.42 1.76 4.25
N SER A 394 30.77 2.63 5.02
CA SER A 394 30.29 2.32 6.37
C SER A 394 28.96 1.56 6.40
N LEU A 395 28.10 1.75 5.40
CA LEU A 395 26.73 1.19 5.41
C LEU A 395 26.59 -0.20 4.80
N ARG A 396 27.64 -0.72 4.15
CA ARG A 396 27.59 -2.04 3.50
C ARG A 396 27.63 -3.15 4.52
N ILE A 397 26.60 -3.99 4.47
CA ILE A 397 26.42 -5.10 5.41
C ILE A 397 27.09 -6.35 4.86
N ASN A 398 27.78 -7.09 5.72
CA ASN A 398 28.11 -8.48 5.40
C ASN A 398 26.80 -9.29 5.28
N LYS A 399 26.69 -10.15 4.26
CA LYS A 399 25.47 -10.96 4.03
C LYS A 399 25.67 -12.38 4.55
N PRO A 400 25.47 -12.65 5.86
CA PRO A 400 25.63 -13.99 6.39
C PRO A 400 24.61 -14.95 5.78
N SER A 401 24.97 -16.23 5.82
CA SER A 401 24.03 -17.30 5.48
C SER A 401 22.90 -17.33 6.51
N PRO A 402 21.66 -17.64 6.10
CA PRO A 402 20.56 -17.78 7.04
C PRO A 402 20.87 -18.88 8.08
N VAL A 403 20.45 -18.65 9.31
CA VAL A 403 20.52 -19.63 10.41
C VAL A 403 19.15 -20.27 10.54
N SER A 404 19.07 -21.57 10.31
CA SER A 404 17.83 -22.34 10.40
C SER A 404 17.54 -22.71 11.85
N LYS A 405 16.36 -22.35 12.36
CA LYS A 405 15.92 -22.65 13.74
C LYS A 405 14.53 -23.27 13.82
N PRO A 406 14.32 -24.29 14.67
CA PRO A 406 12.98 -24.77 14.98
C PRO A 406 12.13 -23.70 15.68
N ILE A 407 10.82 -23.75 15.46
CA ILE A 407 9.86 -22.86 16.14
C ILE A 407 9.96 -23.00 17.66
N GLU A 408 10.17 -24.20 18.21
CA GLU A 408 10.31 -24.41 19.65
C GLU A 408 11.46 -23.60 20.28
N GLU A 409 12.60 -23.50 19.58
CA GLU A 409 13.73 -22.69 20.03
C GLU A 409 13.38 -21.20 20.01
N ILE A 410 12.76 -20.72 18.94
CA ILE A 410 12.31 -19.33 18.82
C ILE A 410 11.29 -18.99 19.93
N LEU A 411 10.37 -19.90 20.23
CA LEU A 411 9.38 -19.71 21.30
C LEU A 411 10.02 -19.58 22.69
N SER A 412 11.16 -20.23 22.91
CA SER A 412 11.94 -20.10 24.14
C SER A 412 12.67 -18.77 24.17
N ASP A 413 13.27 -18.36 23.04
CA ASP A 413 13.96 -17.08 22.89
C ASP A 413 13.02 -15.88 23.13
N VAL A 414 11.78 -15.89 22.62
CA VAL A 414 10.82 -14.76 22.72
C VAL A 414 10.23 -14.54 24.11
N GLN A 415 10.44 -15.49 25.02
CA GLN A 415 10.12 -15.32 26.45
C GLN A 415 11.24 -14.61 27.21
N SER A 416 12.42 -14.46 26.59
CA SER A 416 13.55 -13.71 27.12
C SER A 416 13.45 -12.24 26.73
N PHE A 417 13.91 -11.37 27.63
CA PHE A 417 14.12 -9.93 27.33
C PHE A 417 15.20 -9.71 26.25
N LYS A 418 15.94 -10.75 25.86
CA LYS A 418 16.95 -10.70 24.80
C LYS A 418 16.39 -10.93 23.39
N TYR A 419 15.08 -11.16 23.22
CA TYR A 419 14.47 -11.31 21.91
C TYR A 419 13.22 -10.41 21.79
N LEU A 420 13.42 -9.22 21.24
CA LEU A 420 12.38 -8.22 21.03
C LEU A 420 11.66 -8.50 19.71
N ILE A 421 10.49 -9.15 19.78
CA ILE A 421 9.62 -9.33 18.60
C ILE A 421 9.09 -8.00 18.08
N ARG A 422 8.81 -7.06 19.00
CA ARG A 422 8.28 -5.73 18.68
C ARG A 422 9.21 -4.66 19.24
N PRO A 423 10.32 -4.34 18.55
CA PRO A 423 11.06 -3.11 18.83
C PRO A 423 10.17 -1.87 18.55
N SER A 424 10.58 -0.71 19.05
CA SER A 424 9.82 0.55 19.01
C SER A 424 9.44 1.02 17.60
N TYR A 425 10.34 0.83 16.63
CA TYR A 425 10.11 1.19 15.22
C TYR A 425 9.14 0.25 14.48
N GLN A 426 8.78 -0.90 15.04
CA GLN A 426 7.79 -1.80 14.41
C GLN A 426 6.38 -1.29 14.65
N ARG A 427 5.53 -1.46 13.63
CA ARG A 427 4.10 -1.16 13.77
C ARG A 427 3.41 -2.10 14.77
N GLN A 428 2.27 -1.62 15.27
CA GLN A 428 1.35 -2.42 16.06
C GLN A 428 0.86 -3.68 15.30
N GLU A 429 0.46 -4.72 16.05
CA GLU A 429 -0.05 -5.97 15.46
C GLU A 429 -1.30 -5.68 14.63
N LYS A 430 -1.21 -5.95 13.31
CA LYS A 430 -2.26 -5.68 12.32
C LYS A 430 -2.40 -6.90 11.39
N ILE A 431 -2.75 -8.04 11.95
CA ILE A 431 -2.98 -9.28 11.19
C ILE A 431 -4.41 -9.80 11.37
N SER A 432 -5.03 -10.19 10.25
CA SER A 432 -6.34 -10.84 10.28
C SER A 432 -6.18 -12.34 10.53
N VAL A 433 -7.19 -12.93 11.20
CA VAL A 433 -7.25 -14.38 11.47
C VAL A 433 -7.09 -15.22 10.20
N TYR A 434 -7.61 -14.77 9.06
CA TYR A 434 -7.43 -15.45 7.76
C TYR A 434 -5.97 -15.50 7.31
N LYS A 435 -5.24 -14.38 7.44
CA LYS A 435 -3.81 -14.33 7.11
C LYS A 435 -2.99 -15.19 8.07
N ALA A 436 -3.26 -15.09 9.37
CA ALA A 436 -2.60 -15.90 10.38
C ALA A 436 -2.85 -17.41 10.14
N SER A 437 -4.08 -17.79 9.79
CA SER A 437 -4.44 -19.18 9.46
C SER A 437 -3.67 -19.72 8.25
N SER A 438 -3.44 -18.91 7.23
CA SER A 438 -2.66 -19.30 6.04
C SER A 438 -1.18 -19.57 6.36
N ILE A 439 -0.61 -18.87 7.35
CA ILE A 439 0.75 -19.14 7.86
C ILE A 439 0.78 -20.50 8.56
N ILE A 440 -0.19 -20.78 9.44
CA ILE A 440 -0.29 -22.08 10.11
C ILE A 440 -0.51 -23.22 9.10
N GLU A 441 -1.33 -22.98 8.06
CA GLU A 441 -1.51 -23.94 6.97
C GLU A 441 -0.19 -24.28 6.27
N SER A 442 0.67 -23.27 6.06
CA SER A 442 2.01 -23.45 5.47
C SER A 442 2.89 -24.34 6.32
N ILE A 443 2.92 -24.09 7.63
CA ILE A 443 3.68 -24.89 8.58
C ILE A 443 3.21 -26.34 8.57
N LEU A 444 1.90 -26.57 8.66
CA LEU A 444 1.32 -27.92 8.65
C LEU A 444 1.55 -28.70 7.35
N LEU A 445 1.68 -27.99 6.22
CA LEU A 445 2.02 -28.56 4.92
C LEU A 445 3.53 -28.76 4.71
N GLY A 446 4.37 -28.26 5.62
CA GLY A 446 5.83 -28.31 5.47
C GLY A 446 6.37 -27.32 4.45
N ILE A 447 5.66 -26.23 4.18
CA ILE A 447 6.04 -25.25 3.16
C ILE A 447 6.85 -24.15 3.82
N ASN A 448 8.11 -24.00 3.40
CA ASN A 448 9.04 -23.03 3.97
C ASN A 448 8.48 -21.61 3.91
N LEU A 449 8.63 -20.90 5.03
CA LEU A 449 8.24 -19.51 5.16
C LEU A 449 9.40 -18.59 4.73
N PRO A 450 9.10 -17.35 4.30
CA PRO A 450 10.14 -16.35 4.08
C PRO A 450 10.96 -16.13 5.35
N PRO A 451 12.28 -15.86 5.22
CA PRO A 451 13.17 -15.69 6.36
C PRO A 451 12.74 -14.51 7.25
N VAL A 452 13.12 -14.58 8.52
CA VAL A 452 12.95 -13.49 9.51
C VAL A 452 14.26 -12.70 9.56
N PHE A 453 14.18 -11.38 9.56
CA PHE A 453 15.36 -10.52 9.66
C PHE A 453 15.54 -10.09 11.11
N ILE A 454 16.72 -10.35 11.66
CA ILE A 454 17.06 -10.10 13.05
C ILE A 454 18.24 -9.12 13.11
N PHE A 455 18.11 -8.05 13.88
CA PHE A 455 19.23 -7.21 14.28
C PHE A 455 19.77 -7.69 15.62
N LYS A 456 21.05 -8.01 15.73
CA LYS A 456 21.69 -8.39 16.99
C LYS A 456 22.58 -7.25 17.46
N ARG A 457 22.16 -6.59 18.54
CA ARG A 457 22.85 -5.47 19.18
C ARG A 457 24.12 -5.93 19.92
N LYS A 458 25.01 -4.97 20.23
CA LYS A 458 26.23 -5.18 21.02
C LYS A 458 25.94 -5.72 22.43
N ASP A 459 24.77 -5.45 23.00
CA ASP A 459 24.31 -5.99 24.30
C ASP A 459 23.71 -7.41 24.20
N ASN A 460 23.77 -8.05 23.03
CA ASN A 460 23.20 -9.35 22.68
C ASN A 460 21.66 -9.41 22.65
N VAL A 461 20.96 -8.28 22.66
CA VAL A 461 19.54 -8.25 22.37
C VAL A 461 19.32 -8.43 20.87
N LYS A 462 18.40 -9.32 20.51
CA LYS A 462 17.93 -9.59 19.16
C LYS A 462 16.63 -8.84 18.92
N GLU A 463 16.56 -8.01 17.89
CA GLU A 463 15.37 -7.28 17.49
C GLU A 463 14.85 -7.81 16.15
N VAL A 464 13.55 -8.00 16.03
CA VAL A 464 12.92 -8.43 14.77
C VAL A 464 12.71 -7.22 13.85
N ILE A 465 13.46 -7.17 12.75
CA ILE A 465 13.35 -6.15 11.69
C ILE A 465 12.24 -6.52 10.69
N ASP A 466 12.09 -7.78 10.32
CA ASP A 466 10.97 -8.25 9.48
C ASP A 466 10.55 -9.66 9.90
N GLY A 467 9.26 -9.96 9.79
CA GLY A 467 8.69 -11.24 10.20
C GLY A 467 7.91 -11.20 11.51
N GLN A 468 7.82 -10.04 12.16
CA GLN A 468 7.04 -9.82 13.39
C GLN A 468 5.64 -10.46 13.31
N GLN A 469 4.86 -10.15 12.27
CA GLN A 469 3.49 -10.66 12.14
C GLN A 469 3.43 -12.18 11.92
N ARG A 470 4.48 -12.79 11.32
CA ARG A 470 4.60 -14.24 11.16
C ARG A 470 4.82 -14.91 12.52
N LEU A 471 5.79 -14.42 13.29
CA LEU A 471 6.09 -14.93 14.63
C LEU A 471 4.90 -14.75 15.58
N LEU A 472 4.28 -13.57 15.60
CA LEU A 472 3.09 -13.30 16.42
C LEU A 472 1.92 -14.21 16.05
N SER A 473 1.70 -14.51 14.77
CA SER A 473 0.64 -15.46 14.35
C SER A 473 0.86 -16.86 14.89
N ILE A 474 2.12 -17.33 14.89
CA ILE A 474 2.50 -18.65 15.42
C ILE A 474 2.29 -18.67 16.94
N ILE A 475 2.82 -17.69 17.65
CA ILE A 475 2.69 -17.52 19.11
C ILE A 475 1.21 -17.45 19.51
N ALA A 476 0.42 -16.66 18.77
CA ALA A 476 -1.02 -16.50 18.99
C ALA A 476 -1.77 -17.80 18.83
N PHE A 477 -1.52 -18.56 17.77
CA PHE A 477 -2.19 -19.85 17.53
C PHE A 477 -1.87 -20.87 18.64
N LEU A 478 -0.62 -20.88 19.10
CA LEU A 478 -0.14 -21.74 20.18
C LEU A 478 -0.64 -21.32 21.58
N GLY A 479 -1.22 -20.12 21.70
CA GLY A 479 -1.69 -19.58 22.98
C GLY A 479 -0.57 -19.18 23.93
N ARG A 480 0.63 -18.93 23.41
CA ARG A 480 1.84 -18.62 24.20
C ARG A 480 1.93 -17.12 24.48
N LYS A 481 2.65 -16.76 25.54
CA LYS A 481 3.01 -15.38 25.86
C LYS A 481 4.37 -15.03 25.27
N TYR A 482 4.60 -13.75 25.04
CA TYR A 482 5.89 -13.18 24.64
C TYR A 482 6.15 -11.89 25.43
N VAL A 483 7.41 -11.45 25.49
CA VAL A 483 7.80 -10.20 26.13
C VAL A 483 7.59 -9.03 25.18
N ASN A 484 6.82 -8.02 25.58
CA ASN A 484 6.61 -6.79 24.80
C ASN A 484 7.76 -5.77 24.97
N GLU A 485 7.67 -4.62 24.29
CA GLU A 485 8.65 -3.52 24.37
C GLU A 485 8.84 -2.95 25.78
N ASN A 486 7.86 -3.11 26.66
CA ASN A 486 7.93 -2.65 28.05
C ASN A 486 8.55 -3.71 28.99
N GLY A 487 8.96 -4.87 28.47
CA GLY A 487 9.47 -5.98 29.27
C GLY A 487 8.40 -6.83 29.94
N GLU A 488 7.13 -6.67 29.58
CA GLU A 488 5.99 -7.38 30.18
C GLU A 488 5.59 -8.62 29.35
N LEU A 489 5.30 -9.72 30.04
CA LEU A 489 4.78 -10.95 29.44
C LEU A 489 3.30 -10.79 29.06
N THR A 490 3.03 -10.66 27.77
CA THR A 490 1.69 -10.43 27.21
C THR A 490 1.27 -11.46 26.16
N HIS A 491 0.01 -11.41 25.75
CA HIS A 491 -0.55 -12.21 24.66
C HIS A 491 -0.67 -11.38 23.38
N SER A 492 -0.60 -12.06 22.23
CA SER A 492 -0.94 -11.46 20.93
C SER A 492 -2.43 -11.16 20.82
N ILE A 493 -2.81 -10.20 19.96
CA ILE A 493 -4.21 -9.78 19.76
C ILE A 493 -5.11 -10.96 19.37
N ASN A 494 -4.60 -11.88 18.54
CA ASN A 494 -5.35 -13.04 18.06
C ASN A 494 -5.15 -14.30 18.92
N ASN A 495 -4.83 -14.17 20.22
CA ASN A 495 -4.52 -15.31 21.08
C ASN A 495 -5.57 -16.44 20.99
N ASN A 496 -5.10 -17.67 20.76
CA ASN A 496 -5.91 -18.89 20.58
C ASN A 496 -6.99 -18.79 19.50
N PHE A 497 -6.69 -18.12 18.37
CA PHE A 497 -7.64 -18.04 17.27
C PHE A 497 -7.95 -19.42 16.65
N LYS A 498 -9.15 -19.54 16.08
CA LYS A 498 -9.58 -20.70 15.29
C LYS A 498 -9.12 -20.55 13.84
N LEU A 499 -8.59 -21.61 13.25
CA LEU A 499 -8.19 -21.62 11.85
C LEU A 499 -9.39 -21.27 10.94
N LYS A 500 -9.20 -20.36 9.99
CA LYS A 500 -10.25 -19.92 9.05
C LYS A 500 -9.68 -19.68 7.65
N GLY A 501 -10.43 -20.11 6.64
CA GLY A 501 -10.08 -19.91 5.23
C GLY A 501 -8.90 -20.77 4.75
N LEU A 502 -8.67 -21.92 5.39
CA LEU A 502 -7.74 -22.93 4.88
C LEU A 502 -8.26 -23.46 3.54
N LYS A 503 -7.36 -23.60 2.57
CA LYS A 503 -7.71 -23.98 1.19
C LYS A 503 -7.37 -25.44 0.87
N ILE A 504 -6.33 -25.96 1.49
CA ILE A 504 -5.79 -27.30 1.21
C ILE A 504 -6.11 -28.24 2.36
N LEU A 505 -6.00 -27.75 3.60
CA LEU A 505 -6.28 -28.55 4.79
C LEU A 505 -7.72 -28.35 5.26
N ASP A 506 -8.47 -29.44 5.42
CA ASP A 506 -9.79 -29.41 6.06
C ASP A 506 -9.66 -29.37 7.59
N LYS A 507 -9.27 -28.19 8.10
CA LYS A 507 -9.07 -27.92 9.54
C LYS A 507 -9.68 -26.60 9.99
N ASN A 508 -10.60 -26.06 9.19
CA ASN A 508 -11.30 -24.83 9.53
C ASN A 508 -12.08 -25.00 10.85
N GLY A 509 -11.99 -24.03 11.75
CA GLY A 509 -12.60 -24.06 13.08
C GLY A 509 -11.76 -24.69 14.18
N MET A 510 -10.66 -25.39 13.85
CA MET A 510 -9.77 -26.00 14.84
C MET A 510 -8.91 -24.96 15.56
N VAL A 511 -8.65 -25.21 16.84
CA VAL A 511 -7.66 -24.51 17.68
C VAL A 511 -6.45 -25.42 17.89
N TYR A 512 -5.31 -24.89 18.34
CA TYR A 512 -4.10 -25.68 18.57
C TYR A 512 -4.33 -26.91 19.47
N SER A 513 -5.12 -26.78 20.54
CA SER A 513 -5.40 -27.90 21.44
C SER A 513 -6.13 -29.07 20.75
N ALA A 514 -6.92 -28.78 19.72
CA ALA A 514 -7.69 -29.77 18.95
C ALA A 514 -6.86 -30.49 17.87
N LEU A 515 -5.60 -30.09 17.64
CA LEU A 515 -4.70 -30.78 16.72
C LEU A 515 -4.17 -32.09 17.32
N SER A 516 -3.85 -33.05 16.45
CA SER A 516 -3.19 -34.31 16.85
C SER A 516 -1.74 -34.06 17.33
N SER A 517 -1.18 -34.98 18.11
CA SER A 517 0.20 -34.82 18.61
C SER A 517 1.21 -34.64 17.47
N LEU A 518 1.10 -35.42 16.39
CA LEU A 518 1.98 -35.33 15.23
C LEU A 518 1.88 -33.97 14.50
N GLU A 519 0.72 -33.32 14.51
CA GLU A 519 0.56 -31.98 13.93
C GLU A 519 1.12 -30.89 14.84
N LYS A 520 1.05 -31.09 16.16
CA LYS A 520 1.67 -30.20 17.14
C LYS A 520 3.19 -30.26 17.03
N ASP A 521 3.74 -31.47 16.98
CA ASP A 521 5.18 -31.71 16.78
C ASP A 521 5.65 -31.08 15.47
N LYS A 522 4.90 -31.26 14.37
CA LYS A 522 5.18 -30.56 13.10
C LYS A 522 5.25 -29.04 13.21
N ILE A 523 4.39 -28.42 14.03
CA ILE A 523 4.46 -26.97 14.22
C ILE A 523 5.70 -26.59 15.01
N LEU A 524 6.05 -27.34 16.05
CA LEU A 524 7.19 -27.04 16.92
C LEU A 524 8.54 -27.28 16.22
N ASP A 525 8.62 -28.35 15.43
CA ASP A 525 9.80 -28.78 14.68
C ASP A 525 10.02 -27.98 13.38
N PHE A 526 9.02 -27.23 12.93
CA PHE A 526 9.11 -26.49 11.69
C PHE A 526 10.24 -25.45 11.76
N ILE A 527 11.04 -25.41 10.71
CA ILE A 527 12.26 -24.60 10.66
C ILE A 527 11.94 -23.24 10.04
N ILE A 528 12.36 -22.18 10.72
CA ILE A 528 12.36 -20.80 10.24
C ILE A 528 13.81 -20.35 10.06
N ASP A 529 14.10 -19.77 8.90
CA ASP A 529 15.41 -19.20 8.60
C ASP A 529 15.50 -17.77 9.18
N GLU A 530 16.50 -17.50 10.03
CA GLU A 530 16.85 -16.18 10.56
C GLU A 530 18.05 -15.61 9.78
N ILE A 531 17.89 -14.41 9.21
CA ILE A 531 19.01 -13.61 8.69
C ILE A 531 19.43 -12.63 9.80
N ILE A 532 20.57 -12.92 10.44
CA ILE A 532 21.05 -12.15 11.58
C ILE A 532 22.08 -11.12 11.12
N ILE A 533 21.79 -9.84 11.34
CA ILE A 533 22.70 -8.72 11.10
C ILE A 533 23.30 -8.33 12.45
N GLU A 534 24.59 -8.59 12.64
CA GLU A 534 25.28 -8.27 13.88
C GLU A 534 25.82 -6.84 13.87
N GLU A 535 25.47 -6.04 14.87
CA GLU A 535 25.94 -4.66 15.04
C GLU A 535 27.48 -4.60 15.19
N SER A 536 28.08 -5.60 15.83
CA SER A 536 29.54 -5.73 15.99
C SER A 536 30.29 -5.83 14.66
N LEU A 537 29.64 -6.33 13.61
CA LEU A 537 30.23 -6.51 12.28
C LEU A 537 29.87 -5.37 11.31
N ASN A 538 28.90 -4.54 11.66
CA ASN A 538 28.31 -3.53 10.78
C ASN A 538 28.09 -2.23 11.55
N GLU A 539 29.19 -1.56 11.93
CA GLU A 539 29.12 -0.30 12.69
C GLU A 539 28.44 0.80 11.85
N GLY A 540 27.42 1.44 12.41
CA GLY A 540 26.61 2.45 11.71
C GLY A 540 25.41 1.88 10.94
N PHE A 541 25.16 0.56 11.00
CA PHE A 541 23.93 -0.02 10.45
C PHE A 541 22.69 0.48 11.19
N SER A 542 21.67 0.91 10.43
CA SER A 542 20.38 1.32 10.96
C SER A 542 19.31 0.25 10.74
N ALA A 543 18.82 -0.34 11.83
CA ALA A 543 17.73 -1.31 11.80
C ALA A 543 16.41 -0.68 11.29
N THR A 544 16.17 0.60 11.61
CA THR A 544 14.98 1.34 11.16
C THR A 544 14.98 1.57 9.66
N ASP A 545 16.14 1.92 9.07
CA ASP A 545 16.29 2.08 7.63
C ASP A 545 16.02 0.75 6.90
N LEU A 546 16.57 -0.37 7.40
CA LEU A 546 16.28 -1.68 6.82
C LEU A 546 14.79 -2.06 6.95
N PHE A 547 14.18 -1.82 8.11
CA PHE A 547 12.76 -2.05 8.31
C PHE A 547 11.90 -1.31 7.28
N ILE A 548 12.18 -0.01 7.08
CA ILE A 548 11.51 0.82 6.07
C ILE A 548 11.77 0.24 4.67
N ARG A 549 13.01 -0.13 4.32
CA ARG A 549 13.36 -0.69 3.01
C ARG A 549 12.64 -2.00 2.69
N LEU A 550 12.46 -2.86 3.68
CA LEU A 550 11.73 -4.12 3.53
C LEU A 550 10.21 -3.91 3.42
N ASN A 551 9.65 -2.92 4.11
CA ASN A 551 8.19 -2.79 4.30
C ASN A 551 7.53 -1.58 3.63
N GLN A 552 8.29 -0.64 3.06
CA GLN A 552 7.77 0.56 2.39
C GLN A 552 7.45 0.30 0.92
N LYS A 553 6.27 0.77 0.47
CA LYS A 553 5.77 0.61 -0.90
C LYS A 553 5.93 -0.83 -1.45
N PRO A 554 5.55 -1.90 -0.72
CA PRO A 554 5.31 -3.14 -1.41
C PRO A 554 4.17 -2.86 -2.40
N TYR A 555 4.25 -3.45 -3.58
CA TYR A 555 3.16 -3.43 -4.55
C TYR A 555 2.38 -4.73 -4.31
N PRO A 556 1.59 -4.88 -3.23
CA PRO A 556 0.94 -6.16 -2.95
C PRO A 556 0.01 -6.53 -4.09
N ILE A 557 -0.17 -7.84 -4.26
CA ILE A 557 -1.18 -8.40 -5.14
C ILE A 557 -2.47 -8.54 -4.32
N ASN A 558 -3.57 -7.99 -4.82
CA ASN A 558 -4.86 -8.11 -4.15
C ASN A 558 -5.41 -9.54 -4.36
N ASN A 559 -5.83 -10.22 -3.29
CA ASN A 559 -6.30 -11.60 -3.36
C ASN A 559 -7.47 -11.82 -4.34
N ASN A 560 -8.37 -10.84 -4.46
CA ASN A 560 -9.56 -10.91 -5.32
C ASN A 560 -9.40 -9.95 -6.53
N SER A 561 -8.30 -10.09 -7.27
CA SER A 561 -7.99 -9.30 -8.46
C SER A 561 -7.37 -10.17 -9.54
N PHE A 562 -7.38 -9.69 -10.78
CA PHE A 562 -6.81 -10.45 -11.90
C PHE A 562 -5.31 -10.71 -11.73
N GLU A 563 -4.56 -9.81 -11.08
CA GLU A 563 -3.15 -10.05 -10.74
C GLU A 563 -2.94 -11.36 -9.96
N MET A 564 -3.88 -11.72 -9.07
CA MET A 564 -3.84 -13.00 -8.35
C MET A 564 -4.44 -14.14 -9.19
N TRP A 565 -5.59 -13.90 -9.83
CA TRP A 565 -6.27 -14.93 -10.63
C TRP A 565 -5.40 -15.47 -11.77
N ASN A 566 -4.60 -14.61 -12.40
CA ASN A 566 -3.61 -14.98 -13.41
C ASN A 566 -2.64 -16.10 -12.96
N SER A 567 -2.43 -16.22 -11.65
CA SER A 567 -1.57 -17.27 -11.05
C SER A 567 -2.35 -18.43 -10.45
N THR A 568 -3.63 -18.27 -10.09
CA THR A 568 -4.36 -19.30 -9.34
C THR A 568 -5.48 -19.99 -10.11
N VAL A 569 -5.88 -19.44 -11.25
CA VAL A 569 -6.98 -19.95 -12.08
C VAL A 569 -6.41 -20.79 -13.22
N ASP A 570 -7.27 -21.65 -13.78
CA ASP A 570 -7.01 -22.43 -14.99
C ASP A 570 -6.37 -21.57 -16.11
N ASN A 571 -5.33 -22.13 -16.75
CA ASN A 571 -4.53 -21.41 -17.74
C ASN A 571 -5.34 -21.08 -19.01
N ASP A 572 -6.23 -21.97 -19.45
CA ASP A 572 -7.02 -21.76 -20.67
C ASP A 572 -7.98 -20.58 -20.50
N VAL A 573 -8.63 -20.51 -19.33
CA VAL A 573 -9.53 -19.40 -18.95
C VAL A 573 -8.78 -18.08 -18.92
N ILE A 574 -7.60 -18.04 -18.28
CA ILE A 574 -6.77 -16.84 -18.19
C ILE A 574 -6.31 -16.37 -19.57
N ASN A 575 -5.85 -17.29 -20.42
CA ASN A 575 -5.40 -16.94 -21.76
C ASN A 575 -6.54 -16.41 -22.63
N LYS A 576 -7.75 -16.99 -22.51
CA LYS A 576 -8.92 -16.48 -23.23
C LYS A 576 -9.31 -15.07 -22.78
N ILE A 577 -9.27 -14.79 -21.47
CA ILE A 577 -9.54 -13.43 -20.94
C ILE A 577 -8.49 -12.43 -21.45
N LYS A 578 -7.20 -12.80 -21.41
CA LYS A 578 -6.12 -11.95 -21.94
C LYS A 578 -6.29 -11.69 -23.43
N GLN A 579 -6.60 -12.71 -24.22
CA GLN A 579 -6.88 -12.59 -25.65
C GLN A 579 -7.99 -11.55 -25.90
N VAL A 580 -9.16 -11.73 -25.29
CA VAL A 580 -10.30 -10.79 -25.39
C VAL A 580 -9.90 -9.39 -24.94
N THR A 581 -9.07 -9.26 -23.90
CA THR A 581 -8.61 -7.95 -23.45
C THR A 581 -7.69 -7.29 -24.49
N ASP A 582 -6.67 -8.00 -24.96
CA ASP A 582 -5.65 -7.46 -25.86
C ASP A 582 -6.21 -7.11 -27.25
N GLU A 583 -7.17 -7.87 -27.76
CA GLU A 583 -7.87 -7.59 -29.03
C GLU A 583 -8.65 -6.25 -28.99
N ASN A 584 -9.12 -5.84 -27.81
CA ASN A 584 -10.03 -4.69 -27.66
C ASN A 584 -9.43 -3.49 -26.87
N ILE A 585 -8.23 -3.64 -26.31
CA ILE A 585 -7.64 -2.69 -25.34
C ILE A 585 -7.44 -1.26 -25.88
N SER A 586 -7.35 -1.10 -27.20
CA SER A 586 -7.13 0.20 -27.86
C SER A 586 -8.29 1.18 -27.64
N TRP A 587 -9.51 0.66 -27.46
CA TRP A 587 -10.72 1.48 -27.27
C TRP A 587 -11.62 0.97 -26.15
N PHE A 588 -11.59 -0.31 -25.78
CA PHE A 588 -12.35 -0.91 -24.68
C PHE A 588 -11.46 -1.10 -23.45
N TYR A 589 -11.51 -0.14 -22.54
CA TYR A 589 -10.69 -0.15 -21.32
C TYR A 589 -11.34 0.65 -20.20
N SER A 590 -11.07 0.29 -18.95
CA SER A 590 -11.32 1.14 -17.79
C SER A 590 -10.12 2.05 -17.48
N LYS A 591 -8.90 1.58 -17.75
CA LYS A 591 -7.68 2.35 -17.58
C LYS A 591 -6.80 2.17 -18.81
N GLU A 592 -6.44 3.27 -19.45
CA GLU A 592 -5.64 3.22 -20.66
C GLU A 592 -4.21 2.73 -20.35
N ARG A 593 -3.71 1.79 -21.16
CA ARG A 593 -2.31 1.39 -21.14
C ARG A 593 -1.51 2.49 -21.86
N THR A 594 -0.78 3.29 -21.09
CA THR A 594 0.09 4.36 -21.62
C THR A 594 1.51 4.13 -21.14
N ASP A 595 2.49 4.59 -21.91
CA ASP A 595 3.90 4.48 -21.53
C ASP A 595 4.15 5.11 -20.16
N GLY A 596 4.68 4.30 -19.25
CA GLY A 596 4.95 4.70 -17.86
C GLY A 596 3.76 4.60 -16.88
N LYS A 597 2.55 4.26 -17.33
CA LYS A 597 1.38 4.00 -16.45
C LYS A 597 0.75 2.65 -16.75
N THR A 598 1.09 1.68 -15.91
CA THR A 598 0.49 0.34 -15.91
C THR A 598 -0.99 0.39 -15.52
N ASP A 599 -1.81 -0.43 -16.17
CA ASP A 599 -3.20 -0.68 -15.77
C ASP A 599 -3.31 -1.71 -14.63
N ARG A 600 -2.19 -2.34 -14.21
CA ARG A 600 -2.16 -3.42 -13.21
C ARG A 600 -3.15 -4.55 -13.50
N MET A 601 -3.36 -4.88 -14.78
CA MET A 601 -4.35 -5.88 -15.22
C MET A 601 -5.80 -5.53 -14.83
N GLU A 602 -6.10 -4.23 -14.60
CA GLU A 602 -7.48 -3.75 -14.34
C GLU A 602 -8.40 -4.08 -15.52
N ASN A 603 -7.89 -4.06 -16.76
CA ASN A 603 -8.73 -4.31 -17.93
C ASN A 603 -9.09 -5.81 -18.07
N GLU A 604 -8.16 -6.70 -17.75
CA GLU A 604 -8.44 -8.14 -17.66
C GLU A 604 -9.40 -8.46 -16.50
N GLU A 605 -9.27 -7.75 -15.37
CA GLU A 605 -10.24 -7.85 -14.27
C GLU A 605 -11.64 -7.41 -14.71
N LEU A 606 -11.74 -6.33 -15.49
CA LEU A 606 -13.00 -5.87 -16.07
C LEU A 606 -13.64 -6.98 -16.92
N ILE A 607 -12.90 -7.54 -17.89
CA ILE A 607 -13.42 -8.64 -18.73
C ILE A 607 -13.89 -9.81 -17.88
N THR A 608 -13.09 -10.23 -16.89
CA THR A 608 -13.45 -11.32 -15.99
C THR A 608 -14.77 -11.07 -15.27
N ILE A 609 -14.96 -9.85 -14.74
CA ILE A 609 -16.19 -9.50 -14.01
C ILE A 609 -17.39 -9.42 -14.95
N LEU A 610 -17.22 -8.89 -16.16
CA LEU A 610 -18.28 -8.84 -17.16
C LEU A 610 -18.69 -10.24 -17.60
N SER A 611 -17.73 -11.14 -17.84
CA SER A 611 -18.00 -12.55 -18.16
C SER A 611 -18.68 -13.29 -17.01
N TYR A 612 -18.28 -13.03 -15.76
CA TYR A 612 -18.95 -13.58 -14.58
C TYR A 612 -20.40 -13.09 -14.46
N LEU A 613 -20.67 -11.83 -14.79
CA LEU A 613 -22.03 -11.31 -14.85
C LEU A 613 -22.86 -12.00 -15.94
N VAL A 614 -22.31 -12.15 -17.15
CA VAL A 614 -22.96 -12.85 -18.27
C VAL A 614 -23.28 -14.29 -17.91
N TYR A 615 -22.34 -14.99 -17.29
CA TYR A 615 -22.50 -16.37 -16.82
C TYR A 615 -23.72 -16.52 -15.89
N HIS A 616 -23.87 -15.64 -14.90
CA HIS A 616 -25.03 -15.66 -14.01
C HIS A 616 -26.34 -15.32 -14.71
N LEU A 617 -26.31 -14.35 -15.65
CA LEU A 617 -27.49 -13.99 -16.45
C LEU A 617 -27.92 -15.11 -17.40
N GLN A 618 -26.99 -15.90 -17.95
CA GLN A 618 -27.28 -17.08 -18.78
C GLN A 618 -27.96 -18.19 -17.97
N LYS A 619 -27.64 -18.31 -16.68
CA LYS A 619 -28.33 -19.22 -15.75
C LYS A 619 -29.71 -18.72 -15.27
N ASN A 620 -30.25 -17.65 -15.88
CA ASN A 620 -31.48 -16.97 -15.48
C ASN A 620 -31.49 -16.50 -14.01
N GLU A 621 -30.30 -16.23 -13.45
CA GLU A 621 -30.19 -15.66 -12.11
C GLU A 621 -30.29 -14.13 -12.17
N PRO A 622 -30.91 -13.47 -11.17
CA PRO A 622 -31.05 -12.03 -11.19
C PRO A 622 -29.68 -11.35 -11.06
N TYR A 623 -29.47 -10.24 -11.78
CA TYR A 623 -28.22 -9.46 -11.72
C TYR A 623 -27.84 -9.05 -10.30
N ASN A 624 -28.86 -8.85 -9.45
CA ASN A 624 -28.68 -8.44 -8.07
C ASN A 624 -27.99 -9.51 -7.20
N LYS A 625 -27.83 -10.76 -7.68
CA LYS A 625 -27.02 -11.78 -7.00
C LYS A 625 -25.53 -11.41 -7.02
N VAL A 626 -25.08 -10.79 -8.11
CA VAL A 626 -23.69 -10.40 -8.34
C VAL A 626 -23.45 -8.92 -8.04
N LEU A 627 -24.32 -8.05 -8.55
CA LEU A 627 -24.21 -6.59 -8.45
C LEU A 627 -25.11 -6.03 -7.35
N GLY A 628 -24.57 -5.16 -6.51
CA GLY A 628 -25.30 -4.41 -5.50
C GLY A 628 -25.45 -2.94 -5.92
N LEU A 629 -26.63 -2.39 -5.71
CA LEU A 629 -26.95 -0.98 -5.93
C LEU A 629 -27.06 -0.27 -4.57
N PHE A 630 -26.34 0.83 -4.41
CA PHE A 630 -26.25 1.58 -3.16
C PHE A 630 -26.47 3.07 -3.41
N PRO A 631 -27.50 3.71 -2.81
CA PRO A 631 -27.65 5.15 -2.89
C PRO A 631 -26.54 5.86 -2.09
N ARG A 632 -26.02 6.95 -2.64
CA ARG A 632 -25.12 7.91 -1.99
C ARG A 632 -25.79 9.28 -2.00
N ILE A 633 -25.20 10.23 -1.27
CA ILE A 633 -25.73 11.60 -1.17
C ILE A 633 -25.94 12.23 -2.56
N ASP A 634 -25.04 11.96 -3.50
CA ASP A 634 -24.97 12.65 -4.80
C ASP A 634 -25.25 11.76 -6.02
N ARG A 635 -25.35 10.44 -5.87
CA ARG A 635 -25.48 9.46 -6.98
C ARG A 635 -25.94 8.09 -6.50
N ILE A 636 -26.24 7.19 -7.44
CA ILE A 636 -26.34 5.75 -7.18
C ILE A 636 -25.00 5.11 -7.52
N THR A 637 -24.52 4.20 -6.66
CA THR A 637 -23.30 3.44 -6.91
C THR A 637 -23.61 1.96 -7.10
N CYS A 638 -23.04 1.35 -8.13
CA CYS A 638 -23.12 -0.08 -8.38
C CYS A 638 -21.77 -0.74 -8.05
N ARG A 639 -21.77 -1.85 -7.32
CA ARG A 639 -20.55 -2.59 -6.95
C ARG A 639 -20.81 -4.08 -6.91
N ILE A 640 -19.80 -4.90 -7.20
CA ILE A 640 -19.86 -6.34 -6.97
C ILE A 640 -20.08 -6.60 -5.48
N LYS A 641 -21.11 -7.38 -5.12
CA LYS A 641 -21.48 -7.67 -3.74
C LYS A 641 -20.38 -8.44 -3.01
N ASN A 642 -19.84 -9.46 -3.66
CA ASN A 642 -18.81 -10.31 -3.09
C ASN A 642 -17.75 -10.70 -4.13
N LYS A 643 -16.59 -10.01 -4.11
CA LYS A 643 -15.45 -10.38 -4.96
C LYS A 643 -14.80 -11.71 -4.55
N SER A 644 -14.93 -12.15 -3.30
CA SER A 644 -14.40 -13.46 -2.89
C SER A 644 -15.15 -14.59 -3.59
N ALA A 645 -16.47 -14.45 -3.80
CA ALA A 645 -17.28 -15.44 -4.51
C ALA A 645 -16.79 -15.67 -5.95
N ILE A 646 -16.35 -14.61 -6.65
CA ILE A 646 -15.73 -14.72 -7.97
C ILE A 646 -14.44 -15.55 -7.87
N THR A 647 -13.61 -15.28 -6.86
CA THR A 647 -12.36 -16.02 -6.65
C THR A 647 -12.63 -17.49 -6.34
N ASP A 648 -13.58 -17.78 -5.46
CA ASP A 648 -13.99 -19.13 -5.08
C ASP A 648 -14.58 -19.90 -6.27
N PHE A 649 -15.30 -19.21 -7.17
CA PHE A 649 -15.80 -19.77 -8.42
C PHE A 649 -14.65 -20.10 -9.38
N LEU A 650 -13.82 -19.11 -9.71
CA LEU A 650 -12.74 -19.27 -10.69
C LEU A 650 -11.72 -20.33 -10.29
N THR A 651 -11.40 -20.43 -8.98
CA THR A 651 -10.44 -21.42 -8.47
C THR A 651 -10.96 -22.86 -8.51
N LYS A 652 -12.28 -23.06 -8.57
CA LYS A 652 -12.90 -24.39 -8.67
C LYS A 652 -13.08 -24.88 -10.11
N LEU A 653 -12.76 -24.05 -11.11
CA LEU A 653 -12.93 -24.42 -12.52
C LEU A 653 -12.01 -25.58 -12.93
N ASP A 654 -10.84 -25.71 -12.31
CA ASP A 654 -9.93 -26.85 -12.53
C ASP A 654 -10.56 -28.20 -12.13
N GLU A 655 -11.45 -28.19 -11.15
CA GLU A 655 -12.10 -29.39 -10.59
C GLU A 655 -13.44 -29.70 -11.28
N ASN A 656 -14.02 -28.71 -11.97
CA ASN A 656 -15.34 -28.82 -12.58
C ASN A 656 -15.30 -28.42 -14.08
N SER A 657 -15.09 -29.43 -14.93
CA SER A 657 -14.98 -29.24 -16.38
C SER A 657 -16.25 -28.66 -17.02
N VAL A 658 -17.44 -28.95 -16.47
CA VAL A 658 -18.71 -28.44 -16.99
C VAL A 658 -18.83 -26.94 -16.71
N GLU A 659 -18.57 -26.52 -15.48
CA GLU A 659 -18.60 -25.10 -15.12
C GLU A 659 -17.50 -24.31 -15.84
N LYS A 660 -16.32 -24.92 -16.05
CA LYS A 660 -15.25 -24.35 -16.88
C LYS A 660 -15.75 -24.07 -18.30
N GLN A 661 -16.38 -25.05 -18.96
CA GLN A 661 -16.89 -24.88 -20.30
C GLN A 661 -17.97 -23.78 -20.38
N LEU A 662 -18.95 -23.79 -19.46
CA LEU A 662 -19.99 -22.77 -19.41
C LEU A 662 -19.39 -21.36 -19.23
N PHE A 663 -18.36 -21.23 -18.39
CA PHE A 663 -17.70 -19.94 -18.20
C PHE A 663 -16.90 -19.49 -19.44
N MET A 664 -16.26 -20.42 -20.15
CA MET A 664 -15.60 -20.13 -21.43
C MET A 664 -16.59 -19.59 -22.47
N GLU A 665 -17.78 -20.20 -22.57
CA GLU A 665 -18.87 -19.72 -23.41
C GLU A 665 -19.33 -18.31 -22.98
N SER A 666 -19.37 -18.02 -21.68
CA SER A 666 -19.67 -16.66 -21.18
C SER A 666 -18.59 -15.63 -21.52
N ILE A 667 -17.32 -16.03 -21.60
CA ILE A 667 -16.22 -15.15 -22.05
C ILE A 667 -16.38 -14.85 -23.54
N GLU A 668 -16.68 -15.84 -24.36
CA GLU A 668 -16.98 -15.65 -25.79
C GLU A 668 -18.20 -14.75 -25.98
N LYS A 669 -19.25 -14.96 -25.19
CA LYS A 669 -20.41 -14.08 -25.21
C LYS A 669 -20.07 -12.65 -24.80
N THR A 670 -19.12 -12.48 -23.89
CA THR A 670 -18.63 -11.15 -23.51
C THR A 670 -17.93 -10.47 -24.68
N GLN A 671 -17.12 -11.19 -25.47
CA GLN A 671 -16.53 -10.66 -26.70
C GLN A 671 -17.61 -10.18 -27.67
N GLU A 672 -18.64 -10.99 -27.93
CA GLU A 672 -19.75 -10.56 -28.80
C GLU A 672 -20.46 -9.29 -28.30
N LEU A 673 -20.58 -9.12 -26.98
CA LEU A 673 -21.16 -7.90 -26.39
C LEU A 673 -20.23 -6.69 -26.51
N ILE A 674 -18.90 -6.89 -26.47
CA ILE A 674 -17.92 -5.85 -26.77
C ILE A 674 -18.10 -5.39 -28.21
N ASP A 675 -18.18 -6.32 -29.16
CA ASP A 675 -18.35 -6.00 -30.57
C ASP A 675 -19.64 -5.21 -30.81
N LYS A 676 -20.76 -5.67 -30.26
CA LYS A 676 -22.05 -4.94 -30.31
C LYS A 676 -22.01 -3.56 -29.67
N PHE A 677 -21.24 -3.39 -28.58
CA PHE A 677 -21.05 -2.07 -27.98
C PHE A 677 -20.23 -1.17 -28.91
N GLY A 678 -19.20 -1.73 -29.56
CA GLY A 678 -18.38 -1.04 -30.56
C GLY A 678 -19.19 -0.56 -31.77
N GLU A 679 -20.16 -1.35 -32.24
CA GLU A 679 -21.08 -0.99 -33.34
C GLU A 679 -21.97 0.24 -33.05
N LEU A 680 -22.07 0.67 -31.78
CA LEU A 680 -22.83 1.87 -31.41
C LEU A 680 -22.07 3.18 -31.72
N PHE A 681 -20.82 3.10 -32.15
CA PHE A 681 -19.90 4.24 -32.33
C PHE A 681 -19.11 4.11 -33.62
N ASP A 682 -18.72 5.24 -34.21
CA ASP A 682 -17.93 5.25 -35.43
C ASP A 682 -16.52 4.69 -35.18
N GLU A 683 -16.03 3.82 -36.07
CA GLU A 683 -14.79 3.07 -35.82
C GLU A 683 -13.56 3.97 -35.66
N THR A 684 -13.52 5.09 -36.38
CA THR A 684 -12.39 6.03 -36.43
C THR A 684 -12.30 6.93 -35.19
N THR A 685 -13.44 7.21 -34.54
CA THR A 685 -13.57 8.12 -33.38
C THR A 685 -14.06 7.39 -32.12
N ARG A 686 -14.20 6.06 -32.17
CA ARG A 686 -14.78 5.19 -31.13
C ARG A 686 -14.28 5.51 -29.72
N LYS A 687 -12.96 5.67 -29.55
CA LYS A 687 -12.36 5.92 -28.24
C LYS A 687 -12.87 7.21 -27.59
N ASP A 688 -12.91 8.29 -28.36
CA ASP A 688 -13.28 9.62 -27.89
C ASP A 688 -14.79 9.72 -27.69
N GLU A 689 -15.58 9.14 -28.60
CA GLU A 689 -17.03 9.05 -28.45
C GLU A 689 -17.44 8.27 -27.21
N ILE A 690 -16.78 7.15 -26.89
CA ILE A 690 -17.04 6.40 -25.66
C ILE A 690 -16.71 7.23 -24.42
N ASN A 691 -15.64 8.03 -24.46
CA ASN A 691 -15.30 8.93 -23.35
C ASN A 691 -16.40 9.96 -23.11
N GLU A 692 -16.91 10.60 -24.17
CA GLU A 692 -18.05 11.53 -24.08
C GLU A 692 -19.34 10.82 -23.63
N PHE A 693 -19.57 9.62 -24.16
CA PHE A 693 -20.71 8.77 -23.86
C PHE A 693 -20.75 8.28 -22.40
N PHE A 694 -19.61 8.14 -21.74
CA PHE A 694 -19.57 7.87 -20.30
C PHE A 694 -19.46 9.16 -19.45
N ASN A 695 -18.98 10.28 -20.01
CA ASN A 695 -18.87 11.57 -19.31
C ASN A 695 -20.19 12.35 -19.24
N VAL A 696 -21.25 11.74 -18.69
CA VAL A 696 -22.59 12.36 -18.54
C VAL A 696 -22.60 13.67 -17.74
N LYS A 697 -21.58 13.91 -16.90
CA LYS A 697 -21.43 15.15 -16.09
C LYS A 697 -20.54 16.21 -16.73
N ASN A 698 -19.98 15.97 -17.92
CA ASN A 698 -19.03 16.87 -18.58
C ASN A 698 -17.87 17.30 -17.67
N SER A 699 -17.33 16.36 -16.88
CA SER A 699 -16.20 16.62 -15.99
C SER A 699 -14.91 16.81 -16.78
N ARG A 700 -14.10 17.80 -16.39
CA ARG A 700 -12.76 18.04 -16.95
C ARG A 700 -11.75 16.93 -16.62
N SER A 701 -11.97 16.20 -15.54
CA SER A 701 -11.11 15.09 -15.08
C SER A 701 -11.83 13.75 -15.18
N PHE A 702 -12.51 13.53 -16.31
CA PHE A 702 -13.26 12.29 -16.53
C PHE A 702 -12.32 11.07 -16.64
N ARG A 703 -12.74 9.97 -16.02
CA ARG A 703 -12.14 8.66 -16.20
C ARG A 703 -13.26 7.61 -16.22
N ARG A 704 -13.11 6.62 -17.08
CA ARG A 704 -14.01 5.46 -17.17
C ARG A 704 -13.95 4.65 -15.87
N SER A 705 -15.10 4.18 -15.41
CA SER A 705 -15.23 3.36 -14.20
C SER A 705 -15.91 2.03 -14.53
N TYR A 706 -15.65 0.98 -13.74
CA TYR A 706 -16.32 -0.32 -13.93
C TYR A 706 -17.85 -0.22 -13.88
N GLN A 707 -18.39 0.75 -13.13
CA GLN A 707 -19.83 0.97 -13.01
C GLN A 707 -20.47 1.36 -14.34
N ASP A 708 -19.72 2.08 -15.18
CA ASP A 708 -20.15 2.45 -16.53
C ASP A 708 -20.36 1.19 -17.38
N PHE A 709 -19.42 0.27 -17.30
CA PHE A 709 -19.47 -1.01 -18.01
C PHE A 709 -20.54 -1.95 -17.45
N TYR A 710 -20.72 -2.03 -16.13
CA TYR A 710 -21.72 -2.94 -15.53
C TYR A 710 -23.14 -2.63 -16.02
N ILE A 711 -23.55 -1.36 -15.96
CA ILE A 711 -24.88 -0.96 -16.42
C ILE A 711 -25.01 -1.15 -17.92
N THR A 712 -23.98 -0.81 -18.69
CA THR A 712 -23.93 -1.04 -20.13
C THR A 712 -24.12 -2.54 -20.46
N TRP A 713 -23.42 -3.43 -19.75
CA TRP A 713 -23.53 -4.88 -19.96
C TRP A 713 -24.89 -5.45 -19.61
N LEU A 714 -25.50 -4.97 -18.53
CA LEU A 714 -26.86 -5.38 -18.15
C LEU A 714 -27.86 -5.05 -19.25
N VAL A 715 -27.80 -3.84 -19.81
CA VAL A 715 -28.68 -3.42 -20.90
C VAL A 715 -28.38 -4.17 -22.20
N LEU A 716 -27.11 -4.33 -22.58
CA LEU A 716 -26.74 -5.05 -23.81
C LEU A 716 -27.11 -6.54 -23.77
N ASN A 717 -27.03 -7.18 -22.59
CA ASN A 717 -27.35 -8.59 -22.42
C ASN A 717 -28.85 -8.87 -22.20
N SER A 718 -29.69 -7.83 -22.01
CA SER A 718 -31.13 -8.00 -21.81
C SER A 718 -31.85 -8.54 -23.05
N GLY A 719 -31.19 -8.55 -24.21
CA GLY A 719 -31.76 -9.09 -25.43
C GLY A 719 -32.85 -8.20 -26.02
N ASN A 720 -32.80 -6.89 -25.76
CA ASN A 720 -33.70 -5.93 -26.38
C ASN A 720 -33.58 -6.07 -27.91
N ASN A 721 -34.56 -6.74 -28.53
CA ASN A 721 -34.66 -6.97 -29.98
C ASN A 721 -35.00 -5.70 -30.74
N GLU A 722 -34.62 -4.54 -30.22
CA GLU A 722 -34.69 -3.30 -30.98
C GLU A 722 -33.65 -3.38 -32.08
N LYS A 723 -34.11 -3.58 -33.32
CA LYS A 723 -33.27 -3.64 -34.53
C LYS A 723 -32.48 -2.34 -34.80
N ASN A 724 -32.50 -1.36 -33.89
CA ASN A 724 -31.91 -0.05 -34.08
C ASN A 724 -30.87 0.24 -32.97
N SER A 725 -29.60 0.30 -33.36
CA SER A 725 -28.45 0.63 -32.51
C SER A 725 -28.64 1.97 -31.77
N LEU A 726 -29.32 2.94 -32.38
CA LEU A 726 -29.58 4.24 -31.79
C LEU A 726 -30.46 4.18 -30.53
N SER A 727 -31.42 3.25 -30.49
CA SER A 727 -32.33 3.11 -29.36
C SER A 727 -31.61 2.52 -28.14
N ILE A 728 -30.80 1.48 -28.36
CA ILE A 728 -29.97 0.86 -27.31
C ILE A 728 -28.98 1.88 -26.73
N LYS A 729 -28.32 2.67 -27.59
CA LYS A 729 -27.38 3.74 -27.17
C LYS A 729 -28.07 4.76 -26.25
N ASN A 730 -29.31 5.16 -26.58
CA ASN A 730 -30.09 6.09 -25.76
C ASN A 730 -30.48 5.49 -24.41
N VAL A 731 -30.96 4.24 -24.38
CA VAL A 731 -31.33 3.56 -23.13
C VAL A 731 -30.13 3.46 -22.18
N ILE A 732 -28.95 3.08 -22.68
CA ILE A 732 -27.73 3.01 -21.87
C ILE A 732 -27.37 4.42 -21.34
N ARG A 733 -27.40 5.45 -22.20
CA ARG A 733 -27.07 6.82 -21.80
C ARG A 733 -28.02 7.33 -20.71
N GLU A 734 -29.32 7.09 -20.84
CA GLU A 734 -30.31 7.44 -19.81
C GLU A 734 -30.04 6.77 -18.47
N MET A 735 -29.71 5.48 -18.48
CA MET A 735 -29.36 4.75 -17.26
C MET A 735 -28.08 5.29 -16.62
N LEU A 736 -27.08 5.69 -17.40
CA LEU A 736 -25.86 6.32 -16.89
C LEU A 736 -26.13 7.71 -16.29
N VAL A 737 -27.02 8.50 -16.91
CA VAL A 737 -27.47 9.81 -16.39
C VAL A 737 -28.13 9.64 -15.02
N LEU A 738 -29.01 8.65 -14.86
CA LEU A 738 -29.65 8.34 -13.58
C LEU A 738 -28.64 7.78 -12.56
N LEU A 739 -27.76 6.87 -12.98
CA LEU A 739 -26.75 6.29 -12.09
C LEU A 739 -25.87 7.40 -11.49
N LYS A 740 -25.33 8.29 -12.32
CA LYS A 740 -24.44 9.36 -11.86
C LYS A 740 -25.19 10.56 -11.31
N ASN A 741 -26.52 10.61 -11.43
CA ASN A 741 -27.33 11.77 -11.10
C ASN A 741 -26.79 13.05 -11.78
N ALA A 742 -26.69 13.01 -13.11
CA ALA A 742 -26.15 14.13 -13.88
C ALA A 742 -27.06 15.38 -13.82
N ASN A 743 -28.35 15.19 -13.53
CA ASN A 743 -29.34 16.26 -13.42
C ASN A 743 -29.36 16.97 -12.04
N GLY A 744 -28.59 16.49 -11.06
CA GLY A 744 -28.51 17.11 -9.73
C GLY A 744 -29.76 16.94 -8.87
N GLU A 745 -30.55 15.88 -9.09
CA GLU A 745 -31.74 15.57 -8.29
C GLU A 745 -31.33 15.08 -6.89
N LYS A 746 -32.22 15.23 -5.89
CA LYS A 746 -31.97 14.69 -4.55
C LYS A 746 -32.06 13.16 -4.57
N VAL A 747 -30.96 12.48 -4.27
CA VAL A 747 -30.92 11.00 -4.21
C VAL A 747 -31.57 10.53 -2.90
N ASN A 748 -32.89 10.35 -2.94
CA ASN A 748 -33.70 9.77 -1.87
C ASN A 748 -34.17 8.36 -2.26
N GLU A 749 -34.95 7.71 -1.38
CA GLU A 749 -35.50 6.37 -1.63
C GLU A 749 -36.37 6.31 -2.89
N SER A 750 -37.11 7.38 -3.20
CA SER A 750 -37.91 7.48 -4.42
C SER A 750 -37.04 7.50 -5.69
N TYR A 751 -35.93 8.26 -5.68
CA TYR A 751 -34.96 8.29 -6.78
C TYR A 751 -34.33 6.91 -7.00
N PHE A 752 -33.95 6.24 -5.91
CA PHE A 752 -33.40 4.89 -5.96
C PHE A 752 -34.41 3.87 -6.52
N ASN A 753 -35.66 3.92 -6.06
CA ASN A 753 -36.72 3.04 -6.55
C ASN A 753 -37.05 3.29 -8.03
N LYS A 754 -37.02 4.55 -8.48
CA LYS A 754 -37.17 4.92 -9.90
C LYS A 754 -36.08 4.30 -10.76
N PHE A 755 -34.82 4.39 -10.31
CA PHE A 755 -33.69 3.77 -11.02
C PHE A 755 -33.81 2.25 -11.07
N SER A 756 -34.04 1.61 -9.93
CA SER A 756 -34.13 0.14 -9.83
C SER A 756 -35.28 -0.40 -10.68
N LYS A 757 -36.47 0.21 -10.59
CA LYS A 757 -37.62 -0.18 -11.41
C LYS A 757 -37.31 -0.06 -12.90
N LYS A 758 -36.72 1.05 -13.35
CA LYS A 758 -36.37 1.24 -14.76
C LYS A 758 -35.35 0.20 -15.24
N LEU A 759 -34.37 -0.14 -14.41
CA LEU A 759 -33.40 -1.19 -14.72
C LEU A 759 -34.09 -2.56 -14.84
N ASP A 760 -34.96 -2.91 -13.89
CA ASP A 760 -35.69 -4.17 -13.88
C ASP A 760 -36.63 -4.27 -15.09
N ASP A 761 -37.32 -3.18 -15.45
CA ASP A 761 -38.18 -3.09 -16.63
C ASP A 761 -37.37 -3.38 -17.93
N ILE A 762 -36.16 -2.83 -18.06
CA ILE A 762 -35.26 -3.09 -19.21
C ILE A 762 -34.81 -4.56 -19.25
N LEU A 763 -34.57 -5.17 -18.09
CA LEU A 763 -34.07 -6.55 -17.98
C LEU A 763 -35.17 -7.61 -18.14
N ASN A 764 -36.41 -7.29 -17.79
CA ASN A 764 -37.56 -8.19 -17.86
C ASN A 764 -38.23 -8.26 -19.24
N ILE A 765 -37.71 -7.57 -20.27
CA ILE A 765 -38.15 -7.71 -21.67
C ILE A 765 -37.83 -9.12 -22.24
N LYS A 766 -37.29 -10.02 -21.42
CA LYS A 766 -37.12 -11.46 -21.69
C LYS A 766 -38.38 -12.33 -21.50
N SER A 767 -39.53 -11.80 -21.07
CA SER A 767 -40.77 -12.59 -20.91
C SER A 767 -41.62 -12.65 -22.17
#